data_AF-A0A918FC09-F1
#
_entry.id   AF-A0A918FC09-F1
#
_cell.length_a   1.000
_cell.length_b   1.000
_cell.length_c   1.000
_cell.angle_alpha   90.00
_cell.angle_beta   90.00
_cell.angle_gamma   90.00
#
_symmetry.space_group_name_H-M   'P 1'
#
loop_
_entity.id
_entity.type
_entity.pdbx_description
1 polymer ?
#
loop_
_entity_poly.entity_id
_entity_poly.type
_entity_poly.pdbx_seq_one_letter_code
_entity_poly.pdbx_strand_id
1 'polypeptide(L)'
;MTQSPTQIRPIQVASFISGQWHAAAGGQEIRDAAYGRPVAYVSSEGVEFGAALHYGRTVGGRNLRRTTFHERARMLRALAVYLNERKAEFNALSHLTGATRRDNLVDIDGGIGTLFSYSSMARRDLPDQKFFVEDDVNPLGRGGTFFGRHVLVPREGVALHINAFNFPVWGMLEKIAPNLIAGVPAIVKPASQTSYVTEAVVRAIHASGLLPEGALQLICGDVGDLFDHLEEQDTMTFTGSAATASKLKVHPNIVRRGVPFNTEADSLNCIVLGETVTPDAPEFGLFVREVVNEMTSKAGQKCTAIRRVIVPEQRVEDVTAAIRERLSTVTMGDPSREDVRMGPLVGTSQRDDVAGVLARLSAEGEVLVGGGQHPDLLGGDWEAGAFLAPALLLARDPLNAHAAHELEAFGPVVTLMPYSGLDMAAELARMGRGSLAGSIVTHDQGEARELFFGMASAHGRILVLNRDDAKESTGHGSPLPQLKHGGPGRAGGGEELGGLRAIKHYLQRTALQADPTTMTAITGEYVRGAAVREDVVHPFRKKFEQLQVGDSLLTPRRTITEADVSAFAGLSGDRFYAHTDEIAAQESLFGKRVAHGYFVLSAAAGLFVDPGVGPVLANYGLENLRFTEPVGFGDTIRARLTVQSKTVKEAKEGETPTGVVKWHVDVTNQNDVLVATYSILTLVAR
;
A
#
# COMPACT_ATOMS: atom_id res chain seq x y z
N MET A 1 -42.11 20.76 17.57
CA MET A 1 -41.85 22.06 16.90
C MET A 1 -40.57 21.89 16.10
N THR A 2 -40.73 21.53 14.83
CA THR A 2 -39.66 21.26 13.87
C THR A 2 -38.97 22.57 13.52
N GLN A 3 -37.72 22.75 13.98
CA GLN A 3 -36.87 23.79 13.42
C GLN A 3 -36.77 23.55 11.91
N SER A 4 -37.16 24.53 11.10
CA SER A 4 -36.93 24.53 9.67
C SER A 4 -35.42 24.32 9.43
N PRO A 5 -34.99 23.28 8.70
CA PRO A 5 -33.58 23.10 8.42
C PRO A 5 -33.09 24.26 7.54
N THR A 6 -31.98 24.87 7.97
CA THR A 6 -31.25 25.94 7.30
C THR A 6 -31.12 25.67 5.79
N GLN A 7 -31.54 26.64 4.98
CA GLN A 7 -31.41 26.60 3.53
C GLN A 7 -29.91 26.53 3.17
N ILE A 8 -29.44 25.39 2.66
CA ILE A 8 -28.05 25.22 2.21
C ILE A 8 -27.90 26.05 0.95
N ARG A 9 -26.95 27.00 0.94
CA ARG A 9 -26.58 27.72 -0.28
C ARG A 9 -25.72 26.77 -1.14
N PRO A 10 -26.12 26.45 -2.38
CA PRO A 10 -25.35 25.55 -3.22
C PRO A 10 -23.92 26.05 -3.46
N ILE A 11 -22.95 25.14 -3.42
CA ILE A 11 -21.52 25.38 -3.63
C ILE A 11 -21.25 25.42 -5.14
N GLN A 12 -20.53 26.44 -5.61
CA GLN A 12 -19.94 26.40 -6.96
C GLN A 12 -18.58 25.71 -6.86
N VAL A 13 -18.53 24.44 -7.26
CA VAL A 13 -17.32 23.62 -7.13
C VAL A 13 -16.29 24.11 -8.14
N ALA A 14 -15.11 24.44 -7.64
CA ALA A 14 -14.03 24.99 -8.46
C ALA A 14 -12.97 23.93 -8.79
N SER A 15 -12.37 24.04 -9.97
CA SER A 15 -11.14 23.35 -10.33
C SER A 15 -9.93 24.17 -9.86
N PHE A 16 -8.84 23.51 -9.47
CA PHE A 16 -7.56 24.15 -9.12
C PHE A 16 -6.49 23.72 -10.13
N ILE A 17 -6.19 24.60 -11.08
CA ILE A 17 -5.31 24.30 -12.22
C ILE A 17 -4.33 25.45 -12.41
N SER A 18 -3.09 25.16 -12.79
CA SER A 18 -2.07 26.18 -13.07
C SER A 18 -1.90 27.21 -11.94
N GLY A 19 -2.07 26.78 -10.68
CA GLY A 19 -1.96 27.62 -9.49
C GLY A 19 -3.17 28.52 -9.20
N GLN A 20 -4.27 28.37 -9.93
CA GLN A 20 -5.46 29.24 -9.81
C GLN A 20 -6.75 28.43 -9.64
N TRP A 21 -7.74 29.06 -8.99
CA TRP A 21 -9.08 28.50 -8.82
C TRP A 21 -10.00 28.98 -9.94
N HIS A 22 -10.65 28.02 -10.62
CA HIS A 22 -11.58 28.27 -11.72
C HIS A 22 -12.95 27.71 -11.34
N ALA A 23 -13.96 28.58 -11.24
CA ALA A 23 -15.35 28.21 -11.00
C ALA A 23 -16.20 28.73 -12.17
N ALA A 24 -16.98 27.84 -12.78
CA ALA A 24 -17.94 28.23 -13.80
C ALA A 24 -19.20 28.84 -13.16
N ALA A 25 -19.95 29.64 -13.91
CA ALA A 25 -21.19 30.26 -13.43
C ALA A 25 -22.38 29.27 -13.35
N GLY A 26 -22.29 28.13 -14.02
CA GLY A 26 -23.28 27.05 -14.03
C GLY A 26 -22.61 25.68 -13.98
N GLY A 27 -23.40 24.63 -14.21
CA GLY A 27 -22.88 23.27 -14.24
C GLY A 27 -23.94 22.23 -13.92
N GLN A 28 -23.50 20.97 -13.84
CA GLN A 28 -24.34 19.86 -13.38
C GLN A 28 -24.74 20.10 -11.92
N GLU A 29 -26.04 20.11 -11.65
CA GLU A 29 -26.56 20.17 -10.29
C GLU A 29 -26.32 18.84 -9.55
N ILE A 30 -25.73 18.93 -8.37
CA ILE A 30 -25.51 17.83 -7.44
C ILE A 30 -26.41 18.02 -6.24
N ARG A 31 -27.08 16.94 -5.82
CA ARG A 31 -28.07 16.94 -4.74
C ARG A 31 -27.60 16.16 -3.54
N ASP A 32 -28.07 16.54 -2.35
CA ASP A 32 -27.83 15.76 -1.14
C ASP A 32 -28.56 14.41 -1.21
N ALA A 33 -27.89 13.38 -0.70
CA ALA A 33 -28.34 12.01 -0.85
C ALA A 33 -29.61 11.65 -0.05
N ALA A 34 -29.90 12.36 1.05
CA ALA A 34 -30.97 11.98 1.98
C ALA A 34 -32.31 12.69 1.69
N TYR A 35 -32.26 13.92 1.16
CA TYR A 35 -33.43 14.76 0.95
C TYR A 35 -33.55 15.29 -0.48
N GLY A 36 -32.55 15.05 -1.34
CA GLY A 36 -32.58 15.48 -2.75
C GLY A 36 -32.49 16.99 -2.96
N ARG A 37 -31.99 17.77 -1.98
CA ARG A 37 -31.85 19.23 -2.10
C ARG A 37 -30.57 19.59 -2.85
N PRO A 38 -30.55 20.68 -3.64
CA PRO A 38 -29.32 21.13 -4.31
C PRO A 38 -28.20 21.44 -3.30
N VAL A 39 -27.01 20.87 -3.52
CA VAL A 39 -25.81 21.06 -2.69
C VAL A 39 -24.70 21.74 -3.46
N ALA A 40 -24.52 21.41 -4.74
CA ALA A 40 -23.41 21.92 -5.52
C ALA A 40 -23.74 22.01 -7.01
N TYR A 41 -22.97 22.82 -7.73
CA TYR A 41 -22.91 22.85 -9.18
C TYR A 41 -21.47 22.57 -9.62
N VAL A 42 -21.30 21.69 -10.61
CA VAL A 42 -19.99 21.21 -11.06
C VAL A 42 -19.85 21.41 -12.56
N SER A 43 -18.75 22.04 -12.99
CA SER A 43 -18.39 22.20 -14.40
C SER A 43 -16.88 22.38 -14.54
N SER A 44 -16.33 21.84 -15.62
CA SER A 44 -14.95 22.06 -16.05
C SER A 44 -14.86 23.04 -17.25
N GLU A 45 -15.92 23.81 -17.51
CA GLU A 45 -15.90 24.87 -18.52
C GLU A 45 -14.79 25.89 -18.21
N GLY A 46 -13.99 26.23 -19.23
CA GLY A 46 -12.85 27.15 -19.10
C GLY A 46 -11.58 26.52 -18.51
N VAL A 47 -11.56 25.20 -18.26
CA VAL A 47 -10.34 24.49 -17.87
C VAL A 47 -9.47 24.20 -19.10
N GLU A 48 -8.25 24.72 -19.10
CA GLU A 48 -7.24 24.44 -20.14
C GLU A 48 -6.42 23.18 -19.75
N PHE A 49 -6.89 22.00 -20.16
CA PHE A 49 -6.32 20.72 -19.74
C PHE A 49 -4.84 20.54 -20.13
N GLY A 50 -4.47 20.93 -21.35
CA GLY A 50 -3.08 20.88 -21.81
C GLY A 50 -2.15 21.77 -20.97
N ALA A 51 -2.62 22.96 -20.57
CA ALA A 51 -1.87 23.86 -19.71
C ALA A 51 -1.71 23.29 -18.28
N ALA A 52 -2.77 22.67 -17.74
CA ALA A 52 -2.71 22.02 -16.42
C ALA A 52 -1.67 20.89 -16.38
N LEU A 53 -1.64 20.04 -17.41
CA LEU A 53 -0.64 18.97 -17.55
C LEU A 53 0.78 19.56 -17.69
N HIS A 54 0.95 20.54 -18.58
CA HIS A 54 2.24 21.21 -18.79
C HIS A 54 2.78 21.84 -17.49
N TYR A 55 1.93 22.54 -16.73
CA TYR A 55 2.30 23.15 -15.46
C TYR A 55 2.69 22.11 -14.41
N GLY A 56 1.94 21.00 -14.33
CA GLY A 56 2.29 19.85 -13.49
C GLY A 56 3.70 19.34 -13.80
N ARG A 57 4.01 19.05 -15.07
CA ARG A 57 5.33 18.54 -15.48
C ARG A 57 6.48 19.52 -15.21
N THR A 58 6.30 20.78 -15.61
CA THR A 58 7.40 21.77 -15.65
C THR A 58 7.63 22.52 -14.34
N VAL A 59 6.59 22.68 -13.51
CA VAL A 59 6.66 23.38 -12.21
C VAL A 59 6.57 22.37 -11.07
N GLY A 60 5.46 21.63 -10.98
CA GLY A 60 5.22 20.67 -9.90
C GLY A 60 6.27 19.58 -9.80
N GLY A 61 6.53 18.90 -10.92
CA GLY A 61 7.53 17.84 -11.01
C GLY A 61 8.93 18.33 -10.72
N ARG A 62 9.31 19.49 -11.28
CA ARG A 62 10.62 20.10 -11.00
C ARG A 62 10.80 20.41 -9.52
N ASN A 63 9.78 20.96 -8.86
CA ASN A 63 9.85 21.29 -7.44
C ASN A 63 9.95 20.04 -6.55
N LEU A 64 9.17 19.00 -6.85
CA LEU A 64 9.19 17.73 -6.10
C LEU A 64 10.49 16.94 -6.29
N ARG A 65 11.04 16.87 -7.51
CA ARG A 65 12.28 16.13 -7.79
C ARG A 65 13.55 16.79 -7.21
N ARG A 66 13.45 18.05 -6.74
CA ARG A 66 14.56 18.73 -6.05
C ARG A 66 14.77 18.26 -4.61
N THR A 67 13.77 17.65 -3.99
CA THR A 67 13.81 17.16 -2.62
C THR A 67 14.09 15.66 -2.55
N THR A 68 14.45 15.14 -1.37
CA THR A 68 14.63 13.70 -1.13
C THR A 68 13.31 13.00 -0.80
N PHE A 69 13.31 11.66 -0.81
CA PHE A 69 12.16 10.89 -0.31
C PHE A 69 11.77 11.27 1.13
N HIS A 70 12.75 11.54 1.99
CA HIS A 70 12.50 11.86 3.41
C HIS A 70 11.92 13.25 3.58
N GLU A 71 12.39 14.23 2.82
CA GLU A 71 11.80 15.58 2.81
C GLU A 71 10.32 15.53 2.38
N ARG A 72 10.02 14.79 1.31
CA ARG A 72 8.63 14.57 0.86
C ARG A 72 7.79 13.79 1.88
N ALA A 73 8.40 12.85 2.59
CA ALA A 73 7.74 12.14 3.69
C ALA A 73 7.41 13.07 4.88
N ARG A 74 8.29 13.99 5.25
CA ARG A 74 8.02 14.99 6.30
C ARG A 74 6.91 15.94 5.88
N MET A 75 6.91 16.35 4.61
CA MET A 75 5.82 17.13 4.01
C MET A 75 4.47 16.41 4.14
N LEU A 76 4.38 15.12 3.80
CA LEU A 76 3.14 14.36 3.99
C LEU A 76 2.70 14.25 5.45
N ARG A 77 3.64 14.10 6.39
CA ARG A 77 3.31 14.11 7.82
C ARG A 77 2.73 15.44 8.27
N ALA A 78 3.36 16.55 7.87
CA ALA A 78 2.87 17.89 8.19
C ALA A 78 1.47 18.11 7.60
N LEU A 79 1.24 17.64 6.37
CA LEU A 79 -0.06 17.70 5.73
C LEU A 79 -1.12 16.89 6.47
N ALA A 80 -0.78 15.68 6.90
CA ALA A 80 -1.68 14.83 7.67
C ALA A 80 -2.11 15.47 9.00
N VAL A 81 -1.18 16.10 9.72
CA VAL A 81 -1.49 16.87 10.95
C VAL A 81 -2.45 18.01 10.64
N TYR A 82 -2.14 18.81 9.62
CA TYR A 82 -2.95 19.96 9.21
C TYR A 82 -4.40 19.58 8.84
N LEU A 83 -4.57 18.48 8.09
CA LEU A 83 -5.89 17.98 7.71
C LEU A 83 -6.65 17.38 8.89
N ASN A 84 -5.95 16.70 9.81
CA ASN A 84 -6.58 16.11 11.00
C ASN A 84 -7.22 17.17 11.91
N GLU A 85 -6.61 18.36 12.02
CA GLU A 85 -7.17 19.49 12.77
C GLU A 85 -8.48 20.03 12.17
N ARG A 86 -8.73 19.79 10.88
CA ARG A 86 -9.88 20.34 10.11
C ARG A 86 -10.94 19.29 9.76
N LYS A 87 -10.76 18.04 10.20
CA LYS A 87 -11.63 16.93 9.78
C LYS A 87 -13.11 17.11 10.11
N ALA A 88 -13.45 17.94 11.11
CA ALA A 88 -14.84 18.26 11.43
C ALA A 88 -15.57 18.94 10.27
N GLU A 89 -14.89 19.83 9.54
CA GLU A 89 -15.44 20.53 8.37
C GLU A 89 -15.73 19.54 7.23
N PHE A 90 -14.79 18.62 6.97
CA PHE A 90 -14.94 17.59 5.95
C PHE A 90 -16.07 16.61 6.31
N ASN A 91 -16.20 16.25 7.60
CA ASN A 91 -17.28 15.38 8.07
C ASN A 91 -18.66 16.02 7.84
N ALA A 92 -18.81 17.30 8.14
CA ALA A 92 -20.05 18.03 7.94
C ALA A 92 -20.50 18.02 6.47
N LEU A 93 -19.57 18.21 5.52
CA LEU A 93 -19.86 18.10 4.09
C LEU A 93 -20.15 16.66 3.66
N SER A 94 -19.37 15.70 4.18
CA SER A 94 -19.49 14.30 3.78
C SER A 94 -20.85 13.69 4.15
N HIS A 95 -21.53 14.17 5.20
CA HIS A 95 -22.89 13.73 5.50
C HIS A 95 -23.88 13.95 4.35
N LEU A 96 -23.67 14.99 3.53
CA LEU A 96 -24.52 15.26 2.36
C LEU A 96 -24.38 14.19 1.27
N THR A 97 -23.30 13.40 1.30
CA THR A 97 -23.08 12.26 0.38
C THR A 97 -23.86 11.00 0.77
N GLY A 98 -24.55 11.02 1.92
CA GLY A 98 -25.21 9.84 2.50
C GLY A 98 -24.36 9.08 3.51
N ALA A 99 -23.09 9.46 3.69
CA ALA A 99 -22.17 8.79 4.61
C ALA A 99 -22.45 9.13 6.09
N THR A 100 -22.62 8.10 6.92
CA THR A 100 -22.75 8.27 8.37
C THR A 100 -21.42 8.69 9.01
N ARG A 101 -21.44 9.08 10.30
CA ARG A 101 -20.21 9.34 11.05
C ARG A 101 -19.24 8.16 11.04
N ARG A 102 -19.75 6.93 11.14
CA ARG A 102 -18.92 5.70 11.12
C ARG A 102 -18.27 5.50 9.74
N ASP A 103 -19.01 5.77 8.68
CA ASP A 103 -18.49 5.68 7.31
C ASP A 103 -17.39 6.71 7.05
N ASN A 104 -17.52 7.91 7.62
CA ASN A 104 -16.52 8.96 7.51
C ASN A 104 -15.21 8.62 8.24
N LEU A 105 -15.22 7.73 9.25
CA LEU A 105 -13.97 7.23 9.84
C LEU A 105 -13.11 6.48 8.80
N VAL A 106 -13.74 5.84 7.82
CA VAL A 106 -13.03 5.14 6.75
C VAL A 106 -12.54 6.14 5.69
N ASP A 107 -13.40 7.04 5.23
CA ASP A 107 -13.06 7.99 4.17
C ASP A 107 -12.09 9.10 4.63
N ILE A 108 -12.42 9.78 5.74
CA ILE A 108 -11.67 10.96 6.19
C ILE A 108 -10.50 10.53 7.07
N ASP A 109 -10.76 9.86 8.20
CA ASP A 109 -9.69 9.45 9.11
C ASP A 109 -8.78 8.40 8.46
N GLY A 110 -9.32 7.46 7.68
CA GLY A 110 -8.54 6.50 6.91
C GLY A 110 -7.66 7.16 5.83
N GLY A 111 -8.19 8.16 5.10
CA GLY A 111 -7.41 8.93 4.13
C GLY A 111 -6.24 9.69 4.78
N ILE A 112 -6.50 10.38 5.89
CA ILE A 112 -5.48 11.11 6.65
C ILE A 112 -4.46 10.14 7.27
N GLY A 113 -4.92 9.02 7.82
CA GLY A 113 -4.07 7.94 8.35
C GLY A 113 -3.13 7.35 7.29
N THR A 114 -3.59 7.29 6.04
CA THR A 114 -2.77 6.83 4.91
C THR A 114 -1.56 7.74 4.68
N LEU A 115 -1.71 9.07 4.81
CA LEU A 115 -0.58 10.00 4.73
C LEU A 115 0.46 9.76 5.83
N PHE A 116 0.01 9.51 7.07
CA PHE A 116 0.91 9.17 8.18
C PHE A 116 1.67 7.87 7.92
N SER A 117 0.97 6.85 7.43
CA SER A 117 1.56 5.55 7.11
C SER A 117 2.63 5.66 6.03
N TYR A 118 2.34 6.35 4.91
CA TYR A 118 3.31 6.55 3.83
C TYR A 118 4.51 7.40 4.27
N SER A 119 4.30 8.43 5.09
CA SER A 119 5.41 9.20 5.67
C SER A 119 6.33 8.33 6.53
N SER A 120 5.75 7.46 7.36
CA SER A 120 6.51 6.55 8.22
C SER A 120 7.29 5.52 7.41
N MET A 121 6.62 4.82 6.48
CA MET A 121 7.24 3.81 5.62
C MET A 121 8.36 4.40 4.76
N ALA A 122 8.15 5.58 4.15
CA ALA A 122 9.17 6.22 3.33
C ALA A 122 10.43 6.59 4.12
N ARG A 123 10.31 7.11 5.36
CA ARG A 123 11.49 7.43 6.18
C ARG A 123 12.21 6.21 6.72
N ARG A 124 11.48 5.11 6.92
CA ARG A 124 12.04 3.85 7.41
C ARG A 124 12.73 3.06 6.30
N ASP A 125 12.10 2.97 5.13
CA ASP A 125 12.44 1.97 4.11
C ASP A 125 13.01 2.58 2.81
N LEU A 126 13.02 3.91 2.63
CA LEU A 126 13.68 4.59 1.50
C LEU A 126 14.90 5.38 1.97
N PRO A 127 15.89 5.62 1.10
CA PRO A 127 17.06 6.44 1.42
C PRO A 127 16.69 7.92 1.49
N ASP A 128 17.49 8.70 2.21
CA ASP A 128 17.44 10.17 2.17
C ASP A 128 18.10 10.70 0.89
N GLN A 129 17.60 10.25 -0.25
CA GLN A 129 18.10 10.55 -1.59
C GLN A 129 16.94 10.81 -2.55
N LYS A 130 17.28 11.15 -3.80
CA LYS A 130 16.33 11.45 -4.88
C LYS A 130 16.02 10.26 -5.78
N PHE A 131 16.75 9.17 -5.61
CA PHE A 131 16.60 7.90 -6.32
C PHE A 131 16.70 6.75 -5.31
N PHE A 132 16.24 5.58 -5.71
CA PHE A 132 16.24 4.40 -4.87
C PHE A 132 16.95 3.26 -5.59
N VAL A 133 17.88 2.60 -4.91
CA VAL A 133 18.56 1.41 -5.45
C VAL A 133 17.82 0.18 -4.94
N GLU A 134 17.24 -0.59 -5.85
CA GLU A 134 16.20 -1.55 -5.49
C GLU A 134 16.73 -2.89 -5.01
N ASP A 135 17.83 -3.35 -5.60
CA ASP A 135 18.34 -4.70 -5.47
C ASP A 135 19.82 -4.71 -5.09
N ASP A 136 20.35 -5.91 -4.83
CA ASP A 136 21.77 -6.14 -4.65
C ASP A 136 22.50 -6.05 -6.00
N VAL A 137 23.82 -5.86 -5.92
CA VAL A 137 24.69 -5.81 -7.10
C VAL A 137 24.78 -7.19 -7.76
N ASN A 138 24.57 -7.26 -9.08
CA ASN A 138 24.67 -8.49 -9.87
C ASN A 138 26.02 -8.56 -10.61
N PRO A 139 26.91 -9.52 -10.33
CA PRO A 139 28.13 -9.72 -11.11
C PRO A 139 27.80 -10.22 -12.53
N LEU A 140 28.25 -9.48 -13.54
CA LEU A 140 28.03 -9.82 -14.95
C LEU A 140 29.32 -10.28 -15.65
N GLY A 141 30.48 -9.94 -15.10
CA GLY A 141 31.79 -10.35 -15.61
C GLY A 141 32.57 -11.23 -14.62
N ARG A 142 33.22 -12.29 -15.13
CA ARG A 142 34.07 -13.20 -14.33
C ARG A 142 35.23 -12.50 -13.62
N GLY A 143 35.77 -11.44 -14.23
CA GLY A 143 36.86 -10.66 -13.67
C GLY A 143 36.45 -9.69 -12.55
N GLY A 144 35.16 -9.60 -12.21
CA GLY A 144 34.70 -8.68 -11.18
C GLY A 144 34.85 -7.20 -11.56
N THR A 145 34.79 -6.88 -12.85
CA THR A 145 34.94 -5.51 -13.38
C THR A 145 33.67 -4.96 -14.03
N PHE A 146 32.60 -5.76 -14.11
CA PHE A 146 31.35 -5.37 -14.76
C PHE A 146 30.15 -5.95 -14.02
N PHE A 147 29.22 -5.06 -13.63
CA PHE A 147 28.08 -5.38 -12.78
C PHE A 147 26.80 -4.75 -13.31
N GLY A 148 25.66 -5.32 -12.90
CA GLY A 148 24.32 -4.79 -13.14
C GLY A 148 23.58 -4.53 -11.84
N ARG A 149 22.77 -3.47 -11.79
CA ARG A 149 21.92 -3.13 -10.64
C ARG A 149 20.71 -2.32 -11.10
N HIS A 150 19.58 -2.43 -10.42
CA HIS A 150 18.39 -1.65 -10.72
C HIS A 150 18.32 -0.37 -9.87
N VAL A 151 18.13 0.75 -10.54
CA VAL A 151 17.90 2.07 -9.93
C VAL A 151 16.52 2.56 -10.33
N LEU A 152 15.79 3.10 -9.37
CA LEU A 152 14.47 3.70 -9.53
C LEU A 152 14.59 5.22 -9.39
N VAL A 153 14.20 5.94 -10.43
CA VAL A 153 14.20 7.41 -10.46
C VAL A 153 12.79 7.96 -10.65
N PRO A 154 12.44 9.15 -10.11
CA PRO A 154 11.13 9.75 -10.33
C PRO A 154 10.83 9.94 -11.81
N ARG A 155 9.61 9.58 -12.25
CA ARG A 155 9.14 9.92 -13.60
C ARG A 155 9.04 11.44 -13.77
N GLU A 156 9.21 11.91 -15.01
CA GLU A 156 9.16 13.35 -15.30
C GLU A 156 7.77 13.88 -15.71
N GLY A 157 6.75 13.04 -15.65
CA GLY A 157 5.37 13.37 -16.01
C GLY A 157 4.48 13.78 -14.83
N VAL A 158 3.18 13.63 -15.02
CA VAL A 158 2.10 13.85 -14.05
C VAL A 158 1.38 12.53 -13.75
N ALA A 159 1.01 12.32 -12.49
CA ALA A 159 0.09 11.28 -12.08
C ALA A 159 -1.37 11.78 -12.18
N LEU A 160 -2.12 11.29 -13.16
CA LEU A 160 -3.53 11.60 -13.33
C LEU A 160 -4.38 10.56 -12.59
N HIS A 161 -5.13 11.00 -11.59
CA HIS A 161 -6.01 10.14 -10.79
C HIS A 161 -7.47 10.44 -11.13
N ILE A 162 -8.14 9.49 -11.79
CA ILE A 162 -9.58 9.51 -12.02
C ILE A 162 -10.25 8.66 -10.94
N ASN A 163 -10.98 9.30 -10.04
CA ASN A 163 -11.50 8.67 -8.83
C ASN A 163 -13.01 8.42 -8.89
N ALA A 164 -13.46 7.38 -8.18
CA ALA A 164 -14.87 7.06 -8.00
C ALA A 164 -15.54 7.96 -6.93
N PHE A 165 -16.86 7.86 -6.83
CA PHE A 165 -17.68 8.69 -5.94
C PHE A 165 -17.67 8.25 -4.47
N ASN A 166 -17.32 6.99 -4.21
CA ASN A 166 -17.49 6.36 -2.90
C ASN A 166 -16.58 6.94 -1.81
N PHE A 167 -15.34 7.26 -2.14
CA PHE A 167 -14.32 7.75 -1.21
C PHE A 167 -13.66 9.04 -1.71
N PRO A 168 -14.37 10.19 -1.64
CA PRO A 168 -13.86 11.46 -2.14
C PRO A 168 -12.59 11.95 -1.42
N VAL A 169 -12.35 11.51 -0.18
CA VAL A 169 -11.14 11.87 0.58
C VAL A 169 -10.12 10.74 0.53
N TRP A 170 -10.48 9.53 0.95
CA TRP A 170 -9.55 8.41 1.00
C TRP A 170 -9.01 8.06 -0.39
N GLY A 171 -9.88 7.95 -1.40
CA GLY A 171 -9.45 7.59 -2.76
C GLY A 171 -8.54 8.63 -3.41
N MET A 172 -8.59 9.88 -2.96
CA MET A 172 -7.60 10.90 -3.35
C MET A 172 -6.31 10.71 -2.55
N LEU A 173 -6.39 10.69 -1.22
CA LEU A 173 -5.23 10.70 -0.34
C LEU A 173 -4.37 9.43 -0.45
N GLU A 174 -5.00 8.28 -0.70
CA GLU A 174 -4.32 7.00 -0.88
C GLU A 174 -3.45 6.98 -2.14
N LYS A 175 -3.88 7.66 -3.21
CA LYS A 175 -3.14 7.78 -4.48
C LYS A 175 -2.10 8.89 -4.45
N ILE A 176 -2.45 10.04 -3.85
CA ILE A 176 -1.52 11.17 -3.86
C ILE A 176 -0.33 10.95 -2.90
N ALA A 177 -0.49 10.10 -1.89
CA ALA A 177 0.62 9.80 -0.98
C ALA A 177 1.81 9.15 -1.70
N PRO A 178 1.68 8.01 -2.41
CA PRO A 178 2.80 7.35 -3.06
C PRO A 178 3.41 8.16 -4.21
N ASN A 179 2.65 8.88 -5.05
CA ASN A 179 3.25 9.67 -6.13
C ASN A 179 3.98 10.92 -5.60
N LEU A 180 3.47 11.58 -4.55
CA LEU A 180 4.17 12.67 -3.90
C LEU A 180 5.45 12.17 -3.23
N ILE A 181 5.45 11.01 -2.55
CA ILE A 181 6.71 10.40 -2.08
C ILE A 181 7.64 10.11 -3.26
N ALA A 182 7.13 9.58 -4.38
CA ALA A 182 7.93 9.31 -5.57
C ALA A 182 8.50 10.56 -6.24
N GLY A 183 7.99 11.75 -5.92
CA GLY A 183 8.42 13.01 -6.54
C GLY A 183 7.71 13.34 -7.86
N VAL A 184 6.49 12.82 -8.03
CA VAL A 184 5.63 13.03 -9.21
C VAL A 184 4.43 13.88 -8.80
N PRO A 185 4.08 14.96 -9.52
CA PRO A 185 2.93 15.81 -9.24
C PRO A 185 1.61 15.10 -9.61
N ALA A 186 0.50 15.47 -8.98
CA ALA A 186 -0.81 14.89 -9.24
C ALA A 186 -1.79 15.88 -9.89
N ILE A 187 -2.63 15.37 -10.79
CA ILE A 187 -3.93 15.96 -11.14
C ILE A 187 -5.00 14.98 -10.67
N VAL A 188 -5.89 15.44 -9.79
CA VAL A 188 -7.00 14.62 -9.28
C VAL A 188 -8.29 15.04 -9.98
N LYS A 189 -9.04 14.06 -10.48
CA LYS A 189 -10.39 14.23 -11.02
C LYS A 189 -11.35 13.36 -10.21
N PRO A 190 -12.08 13.91 -9.22
CA PRO A 190 -13.10 13.16 -8.51
C PRO A 190 -14.33 12.91 -9.38
N ALA A 191 -15.14 11.93 -8.99
CA ALA A 191 -16.49 11.79 -9.53
C ALA A 191 -17.34 13.01 -9.14
N SER A 192 -18.16 13.51 -10.06
CA SER A 192 -18.88 14.78 -9.89
C SER A 192 -19.79 14.77 -8.66
N GLN A 193 -20.42 13.62 -8.37
CA GLN A 193 -21.40 13.41 -7.30
C GLN A 193 -20.89 13.81 -5.91
N THR A 194 -19.60 13.61 -5.63
CA THR A 194 -19.01 13.87 -4.31
C THR A 194 -17.81 14.83 -4.39
N SER A 195 -17.60 15.45 -5.55
CA SER A 195 -16.46 16.33 -5.84
C SER A 195 -16.33 17.52 -4.90
N TYR A 196 -17.44 18.04 -4.35
CA TYR A 196 -17.42 19.14 -3.38
C TYR A 196 -16.71 18.79 -2.07
N VAL A 197 -16.66 17.51 -1.69
CA VAL A 197 -15.88 17.06 -0.52
C VAL A 197 -14.39 17.03 -0.86
N THR A 198 -14.02 16.47 -2.01
CA THR A 198 -12.63 16.46 -2.50
C THR A 198 -12.09 17.87 -2.67
N GLU A 199 -12.88 18.77 -3.26
CA GLU A 199 -12.52 20.17 -3.46
C GLU A 199 -12.26 20.91 -2.16
N ALA A 200 -13.11 20.72 -1.15
CA ALA A 200 -12.88 21.29 0.19
C ALA A 200 -11.55 20.82 0.81
N VAL A 201 -11.20 19.54 0.65
CA VAL A 201 -9.91 19.01 1.11
C VAL A 201 -8.74 19.59 0.31
N VAL A 202 -8.82 19.65 -1.03
CA VAL A 202 -7.77 20.26 -1.86
C VAL A 202 -7.59 21.75 -1.52
N ARG A 203 -8.68 22.46 -1.24
CA ARG A 203 -8.63 23.86 -0.79
C ARG A 203 -7.88 24.00 0.53
N ALA A 204 -8.13 23.12 1.49
CA ALA A 204 -7.36 23.07 2.73
C ALA A 204 -5.88 22.74 2.49
N ILE A 205 -5.58 21.76 1.63
CA ILE A 205 -4.20 21.41 1.25
C ILE A 205 -3.48 22.63 0.64
N HIS A 206 -4.12 23.33 -0.31
CA HIS A 206 -3.55 24.52 -0.93
C HIS A 206 -3.33 25.65 0.07
N ALA A 207 -4.31 25.93 0.93
CA ALA A 207 -4.22 26.97 1.96
C ALA A 207 -3.13 26.70 3.01
N SER A 208 -2.71 25.45 3.19
CA SER A 208 -1.62 25.09 4.10
C SER A 208 -0.24 25.59 3.65
N GLY A 209 -0.04 25.79 2.34
CA GLY A 209 1.29 26.10 1.76
C GLY A 209 2.33 25.00 1.93
N LEU A 210 1.95 23.79 2.37
CA LEU A 210 2.88 22.70 2.66
C LEU A 210 3.38 21.98 1.41
N LEU A 211 2.55 21.90 0.37
CA LEU A 211 2.95 21.32 -0.91
C LEU A 211 3.66 22.36 -1.77
N PRO A 212 4.74 21.99 -2.48
CA PRO A 212 5.35 22.87 -3.47
C PRO A 212 4.35 23.26 -4.56
N GLU A 213 4.57 24.43 -5.15
CA GLU A 213 3.78 24.91 -6.28
C GLU A 213 3.73 23.86 -7.41
N GLY A 214 2.52 23.61 -7.92
CA GLY A 214 2.24 22.64 -8.99
C GLY A 214 2.20 21.16 -8.56
N ALA A 215 2.48 20.84 -7.30
CA ALA A 215 2.52 19.44 -6.83
C ALA A 215 1.15 18.73 -6.83
N LEU A 216 0.06 19.48 -6.64
CA LEU A 216 -1.31 18.97 -6.66
C LEU A 216 -2.22 19.95 -7.41
N GLN A 217 -3.03 19.40 -8.31
CA GLN A 217 -4.07 20.10 -9.06
C GLN A 217 -5.39 19.30 -8.99
N LEU A 218 -6.51 19.96 -9.26
CA LEU A 218 -7.85 19.40 -9.17
C LEU A 218 -8.69 19.80 -10.39
N ILE A 219 -9.38 18.84 -10.98
CA ILE A 219 -10.35 19.05 -12.05
C ILE A 219 -11.71 18.54 -11.59
N CYS A 220 -12.70 19.42 -11.47
CA CYS A 220 -14.08 19.07 -11.13
C CYS A 220 -14.96 19.24 -12.37
N GLY A 221 -15.61 18.16 -12.84
CA GLY A 221 -16.45 18.17 -14.04
C GLY A 221 -16.00 17.18 -15.10
N ASP A 222 -16.29 17.47 -16.36
CA ASP A 222 -15.92 16.65 -17.51
C ASP A 222 -14.42 16.70 -17.81
N VAL A 223 -13.91 15.67 -18.47
CA VAL A 223 -12.48 15.51 -18.78
C VAL A 223 -12.06 16.14 -20.11
N GLY A 224 -12.99 16.63 -20.93
CA GLY A 224 -12.69 17.28 -22.22
C GLY A 224 -11.69 16.50 -23.07
N ASP A 225 -10.63 17.19 -23.50
CA ASP A 225 -9.51 16.65 -24.29
C ASP A 225 -8.30 16.26 -23.42
N LEU A 226 -8.45 16.17 -22.09
CA LEU A 226 -7.36 15.90 -21.13
C LEU A 226 -6.47 14.72 -21.54
N PHE A 227 -7.08 13.63 -22.02
CA PHE A 227 -6.34 12.41 -22.38
C PHE A 227 -5.53 12.55 -23.67
N ASP A 228 -5.85 13.51 -24.54
CA ASP A 228 -5.10 13.79 -25.77
C ASP A 228 -3.75 14.47 -25.50
N HIS A 229 -3.62 15.11 -24.32
CA HIS A 229 -2.43 15.85 -23.89
C HIS A 229 -1.47 15.03 -23.00
N LEU A 230 -1.78 13.75 -22.74
CA LEU A 230 -0.89 12.86 -21.99
C LEU A 230 0.39 12.51 -22.78
N GLU A 231 1.49 12.39 -22.06
CA GLU A 231 2.84 12.08 -22.55
C GLU A 231 3.38 10.78 -21.92
N GLU A 232 4.50 10.27 -22.43
CA GLU A 232 5.02 8.93 -22.09
C GLU A 232 5.57 8.80 -20.66
N GLN A 233 5.90 9.93 -20.01
CA GLN A 233 6.30 9.96 -18.60
C GLN A 233 5.12 10.09 -17.63
N ASP A 234 3.91 10.37 -18.11
CA ASP A 234 2.72 10.45 -17.24
C ASP A 234 2.29 9.06 -16.78
N THR A 235 1.47 9.01 -15.74
CA THR A 235 0.77 7.80 -15.32
C THR A 235 -0.71 8.11 -15.14
N MET A 236 -1.57 7.13 -15.41
CA MET A 236 -3.01 7.25 -15.20
C MET A 236 -3.49 6.14 -14.27
N THR A 237 -4.23 6.54 -13.25
CA THR A 237 -4.83 5.64 -12.27
C THR A 237 -6.34 5.87 -12.26
N PHE A 238 -7.11 4.85 -12.65
CA PHE A 238 -8.56 4.90 -12.74
C PHE A 238 -9.21 4.01 -11.68
N THR A 239 -10.18 4.57 -10.94
CA THR A 239 -11.14 3.80 -10.11
C THR A 239 -12.56 4.10 -10.56
N GLY A 240 -13.33 3.06 -10.90
CA GLY A 240 -14.74 3.18 -11.30
C GLY A 240 -15.23 1.96 -12.07
N SER A 241 -16.33 2.09 -12.82
CA SER A 241 -16.93 0.93 -13.52
C SER A 241 -15.96 0.24 -14.51
N ALA A 242 -16.07 -1.08 -14.65
CA ALA A 242 -15.27 -1.85 -15.61
C ALA A 242 -15.52 -1.42 -17.08
N ALA A 243 -16.74 -0.98 -17.41
CA ALA A 243 -17.09 -0.47 -18.74
C ALA A 243 -16.33 0.82 -19.07
N THR A 244 -16.30 1.78 -18.14
CA THR A 244 -15.56 3.04 -18.31
C THR A 244 -14.05 2.78 -18.37
N ALA A 245 -13.51 1.92 -17.50
CA ALA A 245 -12.10 1.53 -17.54
C ALA A 245 -11.71 0.96 -18.90
N SER A 246 -12.53 0.05 -19.45
CA SER A 246 -12.28 -0.57 -20.76
C SER A 246 -12.24 0.46 -21.89
N LYS A 247 -13.15 1.43 -21.87
CA LYS A 247 -13.17 2.54 -22.84
C LYS A 247 -11.92 3.42 -22.73
N LEU A 248 -11.49 3.75 -21.52
CA LEU A 248 -10.31 4.60 -21.29
C LEU A 248 -9.01 3.90 -21.63
N LYS A 249 -8.88 2.60 -21.29
CA LYS A 249 -7.66 1.81 -21.54
C LYS A 249 -7.29 1.73 -23.03
N VAL A 250 -8.28 1.79 -23.93
CA VAL A 250 -8.08 1.75 -25.39
C VAL A 250 -8.01 3.15 -26.03
N HIS A 251 -7.92 4.22 -25.24
CA HIS A 251 -7.82 5.57 -25.76
C HIS A 251 -6.59 5.72 -26.70
N PRO A 252 -6.74 6.27 -27.92
CA PRO A 252 -5.68 6.28 -28.92
C PRO A 252 -4.36 6.88 -28.42
N ASN A 253 -4.42 7.98 -27.67
CA ASN A 253 -3.22 8.61 -27.14
C ASN A 253 -2.54 7.78 -26.04
N ILE A 254 -3.32 7.14 -25.15
CA ILE A 254 -2.80 6.29 -24.06
C ILE A 254 -2.04 5.10 -24.66
N VAL A 255 -2.65 4.42 -25.63
CA VAL A 255 -2.03 3.29 -26.35
C VAL A 255 -0.80 3.73 -27.12
N ARG A 256 -0.90 4.82 -27.91
CA ARG A 256 0.20 5.32 -28.75
C ARG A 256 1.42 5.74 -27.95
N ARG A 257 1.22 6.40 -26.80
CA ARG A 257 2.30 6.90 -25.92
C ARG A 257 2.78 5.85 -24.91
N GLY A 258 2.08 4.72 -24.78
CA GLY A 258 2.41 3.71 -23.79
C GLY A 258 2.26 4.20 -22.35
N VAL A 259 1.28 5.08 -22.09
CA VAL A 259 1.03 5.64 -20.75
C VAL A 259 0.63 4.49 -19.80
N PRO A 260 1.35 4.27 -18.69
CA PRO A 260 0.94 3.30 -17.68
C PRO A 260 -0.48 3.60 -17.19
N PHE A 261 -1.36 2.60 -17.32
CA PHE A 261 -2.78 2.71 -16.97
C PHE A 261 -3.12 1.68 -15.89
N ASN A 262 -3.22 2.13 -14.64
CA ASN A 262 -3.68 1.33 -13.52
C ASN A 262 -5.21 1.37 -13.44
N THR A 263 -5.84 0.22 -13.19
CA THR A 263 -7.29 0.10 -13.09
C THR A 263 -7.68 -0.62 -11.82
N GLU A 264 -8.54 0.01 -11.07
CA GLU A 264 -9.40 -0.60 -10.07
C GLU A 264 -10.85 -0.50 -10.58
N ALA A 265 -11.54 -1.64 -10.67
CA ALA A 265 -12.90 -1.70 -11.19
C ALA A 265 -13.84 -2.53 -10.31
N ASP A 266 -15.09 -2.67 -10.78
CA ASP A 266 -16.14 -3.49 -10.21
C ASP A 266 -15.63 -4.85 -9.74
N SER A 267 -16.12 -5.35 -8.60
CA SER A 267 -15.60 -6.54 -7.95
C SER A 267 -16.66 -7.30 -7.17
N LEU A 268 -16.84 -8.58 -7.49
CA LEU A 268 -17.71 -9.48 -6.73
C LEU A 268 -16.93 -10.16 -5.61
N ASN A 269 -16.63 -9.40 -4.56
CA ASN A 269 -15.93 -9.90 -3.38
C ASN A 269 -16.76 -10.98 -2.67
N CYS A 270 -16.09 -11.98 -2.11
CA CYS A 270 -16.76 -13.07 -1.43
C CYS A 270 -16.31 -13.25 0.02
N ILE A 271 -17.17 -13.85 0.82
CA ILE A 271 -16.81 -14.39 2.13
C ILE A 271 -17.19 -15.87 2.16
N VAL A 272 -16.30 -16.73 2.65
CA VAL A 272 -16.49 -18.17 2.77
C VAL A 272 -16.57 -18.54 4.24
N LEU A 273 -17.64 -19.23 4.66
CA LEU A 273 -17.72 -19.86 5.98
C LEU A 273 -17.09 -21.25 5.88
N GLY A 274 -16.14 -21.58 6.77
CA GLY A 274 -15.53 -22.91 6.82
C GLY A 274 -16.54 -24.02 7.11
N GLU A 275 -16.26 -25.23 6.64
CA GLU A 275 -17.17 -26.38 6.74
C GLU A 275 -17.31 -26.87 8.19
N THR A 276 -16.22 -26.80 8.94
CA THR A 276 -16.16 -27.11 10.38
C THR A 276 -16.92 -26.11 11.27
N VAL A 277 -17.36 -24.96 10.76
CA VAL A 277 -17.99 -23.92 11.58
C VAL A 277 -19.46 -24.26 11.87
N THR A 278 -19.76 -24.48 13.14
CA THR A 278 -21.12 -24.71 13.65
C THR A 278 -21.75 -23.42 14.17
N PRO A 279 -23.09 -23.32 14.28
CA PRO A 279 -23.76 -22.10 14.77
C PRO A 279 -23.35 -21.64 16.17
N ASP A 280 -22.88 -22.56 17.03
CA ASP A 280 -22.37 -22.28 18.37
C ASP A 280 -20.90 -21.86 18.39
N ALA A 281 -20.17 -22.04 17.29
CA ALA A 281 -18.78 -21.60 17.18
C ALA A 281 -18.71 -20.06 17.10
N PRO A 282 -17.75 -19.42 17.81
CA PRO A 282 -17.49 -17.98 17.69
C PRO A 282 -17.40 -17.48 16.25
N GLU A 283 -16.77 -18.26 15.36
CA GLU A 283 -16.58 -17.98 13.93
C GLU A 283 -17.90 -17.71 13.19
N PHE A 284 -18.98 -18.41 13.55
CA PHE A 284 -20.30 -18.17 12.97
C PHE A 284 -20.79 -16.74 13.25
N GLY A 285 -20.67 -16.30 14.51
CA GLY A 285 -21.01 -14.93 14.91
C GLY A 285 -20.10 -13.88 14.26
N LEU A 286 -18.82 -14.20 14.07
CA LEU A 286 -17.88 -13.33 13.33
C LEU A 286 -18.31 -13.18 11.87
N PHE A 287 -18.64 -14.29 11.21
CA PHE A 287 -19.07 -14.34 9.82
C PHE A 287 -20.34 -13.51 9.58
N VAL A 288 -21.40 -13.75 10.35
CA VAL A 288 -22.67 -13.02 10.23
C VAL A 288 -22.46 -11.52 10.46
N ARG A 289 -21.64 -11.16 11.45
CA ARG A 289 -21.31 -9.76 11.72
C ARG A 289 -20.58 -9.10 10.55
N GLU A 290 -19.63 -9.80 9.94
CA GLU A 290 -18.85 -9.26 8.82
C GLU A 290 -19.71 -9.06 7.57
N VAL A 291 -20.57 -10.04 7.23
CA VAL A 291 -21.54 -9.92 6.13
C VAL A 291 -22.41 -8.68 6.32
N VAL A 292 -23.03 -8.52 7.49
CA VAL A 292 -23.93 -7.38 7.74
C VAL A 292 -23.18 -6.05 7.78
N ASN A 293 -21.98 -6.01 8.38
CA ASN A 293 -21.16 -4.79 8.40
C ASN A 293 -20.79 -4.34 6.98
N GLU A 294 -20.35 -5.25 6.11
CA GLU A 294 -19.93 -4.92 4.75
C GLU A 294 -21.10 -4.57 3.83
N MET A 295 -22.27 -5.16 4.07
CA MET A 295 -23.52 -4.85 3.36
C MET A 295 -24.07 -3.45 3.73
N THR A 296 -23.84 -2.98 4.97
CA THR A 296 -24.48 -1.76 5.50
C THR A 296 -23.54 -0.57 5.60
N SER A 297 -22.23 -0.78 5.79
CA SER A 297 -21.25 0.31 5.78
C SER A 297 -21.24 1.00 4.41
N LYS A 298 -21.39 2.33 4.42
CA LYS A 298 -21.58 3.18 3.24
C LYS A 298 -22.73 2.73 2.34
N ALA A 299 -23.76 2.10 2.92
CA ALA A 299 -24.83 1.44 2.18
C ALA A 299 -24.30 0.46 1.12
N GLY A 300 -23.22 -0.25 1.42
CA GLY A 300 -22.58 -1.20 0.51
C GLY A 300 -21.82 -0.56 -0.67
N GLN A 301 -21.64 0.76 -0.70
CA GLN A 301 -20.92 1.48 -1.78
C GLN A 301 -19.40 1.44 -1.59
N LYS A 302 -18.84 0.27 -1.28
CA LYS A 302 -17.39 0.04 -1.22
C LYS A 302 -17.02 -0.95 -2.32
N CYS A 303 -15.95 -0.66 -3.04
CA CYS A 303 -15.35 -1.60 -4.00
C CYS A 303 -14.92 -2.91 -3.33
N THR A 304 -14.62 -2.86 -2.03
CA THR A 304 -14.31 -4.00 -1.17
C THR A 304 -15.53 -4.55 -0.41
N ALA A 305 -16.77 -4.17 -0.70
CA ALA A 305 -17.92 -4.75 0.01
C ALA A 305 -18.16 -6.21 -0.40
N ILE A 306 -18.56 -7.06 0.55
CA ILE A 306 -18.96 -8.44 0.28
C ILE A 306 -20.19 -8.42 -0.63
N ARG A 307 -20.16 -9.20 -1.73
CA ARG A 307 -21.29 -9.38 -2.67
C ARG A 307 -21.80 -10.81 -2.70
N ARG A 308 -20.93 -11.77 -2.41
CA ARG A 308 -21.22 -13.21 -2.46
C ARG A 308 -20.88 -13.88 -1.12
N VAL A 309 -21.84 -14.60 -0.57
CA VAL A 309 -21.75 -15.22 0.75
C VAL A 309 -21.78 -16.73 0.56
N ILE A 310 -20.62 -17.37 0.61
CA ILE A 310 -20.44 -18.80 0.29
C ILE A 310 -20.45 -19.59 1.60
N VAL A 311 -21.40 -20.51 1.74
CA VAL A 311 -21.64 -21.25 3.00
C VAL A 311 -21.88 -22.74 2.75
N PRO A 312 -21.54 -23.63 3.70
CA PRO A 312 -21.92 -25.04 3.59
C PRO A 312 -23.43 -25.17 3.40
N GLU A 313 -23.88 -26.10 2.55
CA GLU A 313 -25.31 -26.29 2.24
C GLU A 313 -26.17 -26.45 3.50
N GLN A 314 -25.64 -27.14 4.51
CA GLN A 314 -26.29 -27.39 5.81
C GLN A 314 -26.37 -26.16 6.72
N ARG A 315 -25.78 -25.02 6.34
CA ARG A 315 -25.75 -23.77 7.13
C ARG A 315 -26.60 -22.65 6.51
N VAL A 316 -27.22 -22.88 5.36
CA VAL A 316 -28.01 -21.86 4.64
C VAL A 316 -29.10 -21.25 5.52
N GLU A 317 -29.88 -22.07 6.20
CA GLU A 317 -31.00 -21.61 7.05
C GLU A 317 -30.50 -20.85 8.27
N ASP A 318 -29.52 -21.39 9.00
CA ASP A 318 -28.92 -20.76 10.19
C ASP A 318 -28.34 -19.39 9.85
N VAL A 319 -27.55 -19.31 8.78
CA VAL A 319 -26.92 -18.05 8.33
C VAL A 319 -27.98 -17.04 7.90
N THR A 320 -29.00 -17.50 7.16
CA THR A 320 -30.11 -16.64 6.71
C THR A 320 -30.85 -16.03 7.90
N ALA A 321 -31.21 -16.85 8.89
CA ALA A 321 -31.92 -16.40 10.09
C ALA A 321 -31.09 -15.36 10.86
N ALA A 322 -29.81 -15.65 11.10
CA ALA A 322 -28.91 -14.77 11.83
C ALA A 322 -28.64 -13.43 11.10
N ILE A 323 -28.49 -13.45 9.77
CA ILE A 323 -28.35 -12.22 8.97
C ILE A 323 -29.65 -11.40 9.02
N ARG A 324 -30.82 -12.04 8.87
CA ARG A 324 -32.13 -11.36 8.94
C ARG A 324 -32.32 -10.66 10.28
N GLU A 325 -32.08 -11.37 11.38
CA GLU A 325 -32.19 -10.83 12.73
C GLU A 325 -31.26 -9.62 12.89
N ARG A 326 -29.98 -9.76 12.50
CA ARG A 326 -29.02 -8.68 12.64
C ARG A 326 -29.35 -7.47 11.77
N LEU A 327 -29.82 -7.67 10.54
CA LEU A 327 -30.27 -6.60 9.64
C LEU A 327 -31.49 -5.85 10.21
N SER A 328 -32.40 -6.52 10.91
CA SER A 328 -33.57 -5.87 11.55
C SER A 328 -33.21 -4.81 12.59
N THR A 329 -31.97 -4.83 13.10
CA THR A 329 -31.46 -3.85 14.08
C THR A 329 -30.79 -2.64 13.44
N VAL A 330 -30.65 -2.62 12.11
CA VAL A 330 -29.95 -1.56 11.37
C VAL A 330 -30.90 -0.39 11.14
N THR A 331 -30.68 0.70 11.85
CA THR A 331 -31.44 1.94 11.69
C THR A 331 -31.01 2.71 10.44
N MET A 332 -31.98 3.10 9.62
CA MET A 332 -31.78 3.89 8.42
C MET A 332 -32.30 5.32 8.60
N GLY A 333 -31.65 6.30 7.98
CA GLY A 333 -32.15 7.68 7.99
C GLY A 333 -31.10 8.73 7.68
N ASP A 334 -31.29 9.92 8.24
CA ASP A 334 -30.41 11.07 8.06
C ASP A 334 -29.00 10.75 8.60
N PRO A 335 -27.96 10.74 7.75
CA PRO A 335 -26.61 10.33 8.13
C PRO A 335 -25.92 11.26 9.14
N SER A 336 -26.47 12.46 9.37
CA SER A 336 -25.96 13.41 10.38
C SER A 336 -26.37 13.04 11.81
N ARG A 337 -27.33 12.11 12.00
CA ARG A 337 -27.78 11.67 13.32
C ARG A 337 -26.89 10.55 13.89
N GLU A 338 -26.67 10.57 15.20
CA GLU A 338 -25.84 9.55 15.88
C GLU A 338 -26.52 8.18 16.03
N ASP A 339 -27.86 8.14 15.98
CA ASP A 339 -28.67 6.93 16.12
C ASP A 339 -28.93 6.21 14.79
N VAL A 340 -28.50 6.79 13.65
CA VAL A 340 -28.54 6.15 12.33
C VAL A 340 -27.30 5.26 12.13
N ARG A 341 -27.49 4.08 11.56
CA ARG A 341 -26.41 3.11 11.27
C ARG A 341 -26.12 2.96 9.78
N MET A 342 -27.10 3.24 8.92
CA MET A 342 -26.95 3.19 7.48
C MET A 342 -27.66 4.40 6.84
N GLY A 343 -26.92 5.17 6.05
CA GLY A 343 -27.48 6.26 5.25
C GLY A 343 -27.97 5.80 3.87
N PRO A 344 -28.34 6.76 3.00
CA PRO A 344 -28.71 6.48 1.61
C PRO A 344 -27.49 6.17 0.73
N LEU A 345 -27.76 5.73 -0.51
CA LEU A 345 -26.78 5.71 -1.60
C LEU A 345 -26.41 7.14 -2.01
N VAL A 346 -25.36 7.33 -2.81
CA VAL A 346 -24.81 8.66 -3.12
C VAL A 346 -25.77 9.59 -3.88
N GLY A 347 -26.79 9.03 -4.53
CA GLY A 347 -27.78 9.78 -5.30
C GLY A 347 -28.83 8.86 -5.93
N THR A 348 -29.93 9.45 -6.39
CA THR A 348 -31.10 8.68 -6.89
C THR A 348 -30.78 7.87 -8.15
N SER A 349 -29.94 8.38 -9.06
CA SER A 349 -29.44 7.59 -10.20
C SER A 349 -28.75 6.30 -9.75
N GLN A 350 -27.90 6.38 -8.71
CA GLN A 350 -27.23 5.19 -8.17
C GLN A 350 -28.23 4.23 -7.52
N ARG A 351 -29.24 4.76 -6.80
CA ARG A 351 -30.33 3.94 -6.25
C ARG A 351 -31.07 3.18 -7.34
N ASP A 352 -31.41 3.86 -8.42
CA ASP A 352 -32.18 3.28 -9.52
C ASP A 352 -31.34 2.24 -10.28
N ASP A 353 -30.04 2.49 -10.50
CA ASP A 353 -29.10 1.53 -11.07
C ASP A 353 -28.99 0.26 -10.21
N VAL A 354 -28.81 0.42 -8.89
CA VAL A 354 -28.71 -0.72 -7.96
C VAL A 354 -30.03 -1.49 -7.90
N ALA A 355 -31.18 -0.80 -7.90
CA ALA A 355 -32.49 -1.44 -7.94
C ALA A 355 -32.70 -2.25 -9.24
N GLY A 356 -32.23 -1.72 -10.38
CA GLY A 356 -32.25 -2.43 -11.66
C GLY A 356 -31.38 -3.70 -11.65
N VAL A 357 -30.20 -3.65 -11.05
CA VAL A 357 -29.35 -4.84 -10.90
C VAL A 357 -29.98 -5.85 -9.94
N LEU A 358 -30.56 -5.39 -8.82
CA LEU A 358 -31.28 -6.24 -7.88
C LEU A 358 -32.41 -6.99 -8.58
N ALA A 359 -33.23 -6.32 -9.40
CA ALA A 359 -34.30 -6.96 -10.15
C ALA A 359 -33.79 -8.08 -11.08
N ARG A 360 -32.62 -7.89 -11.70
CA ARG A 360 -31.97 -8.91 -12.54
C ARG A 360 -31.41 -10.07 -11.73
N LEU A 361 -30.80 -9.79 -10.58
CA LEU A 361 -30.34 -10.83 -9.65
C LEU A 361 -31.52 -11.67 -9.14
N SER A 362 -32.66 -11.05 -8.84
CA SER A 362 -33.89 -11.72 -8.39
C SER A 362 -34.55 -12.59 -9.47
N ALA A 363 -34.16 -12.48 -10.74
CA ALA A 363 -34.64 -13.37 -11.79
C ALA A 363 -34.00 -14.77 -11.72
N GLU A 364 -32.80 -14.88 -11.13
CA GLU A 364 -32.04 -16.13 -10.97
C GLU A 364 -31.82 -16.51 -9.49
N GLY A 365 -32.26 -15.66 -8.55
CA GLY A 365 -32.08 -15.84 -7.11
C GLY A 365 -33.34 -15.52 -6.32
N GLU A 366 -33.54 -16.23 -5.23
CA GLU A 366 -34.67 -16.01 -4.31
C GLU A 366 -34.36 -14.88 -3.34
N VAL A 367 -35.25 -13.89 -3.21
CA VAL A 367 -35.08 -12.80 -2.23
C VAL A 367 -35.49 -13.31 -0.85
N LEU A 368 -34.52 -13.47 0.04
CA LEU A 368 -34.75 -13.93 1.41
C LEU A 368 -35.05 -12.76 2.36
N VAL A 369 -34.31 -11.65 2.23
CA VAL A 369 -34.50 -10.42 3.00
C VAL A 369 -34.56 -9.25 2.02
N GLY A 370 -35.45 -8.28 2.25
CA GLY A 370 -35.70 -7.17 1.34
C GLY A 370 -36.80 -7.49 0.31
N GLY A 371 -36.97 -6.61 -0.69
CA GLY A 371 -37.98 -6.79 -1.75
C GLY A 371 -39.41 -6.40 -1.37
N GLY A 372 -39.61 -5.64 -0.28
CA GLY A 372 -40.93 -5.26 0.25
C GLY A 372 -41.00 -3.82 0.81
N GLN A 373 -41.85 -3.62 1.82
CA GLN A 373 -42.14 -2.30 2.42
C GLN A 373 -40.89 -1.58 2.94
N HIS A 374 -40.89 -0.27 2.77
CA HIS A 374 -39.87 0.64 3.25
C HIS A 374 -39.85 0.67 4.79
N PRO A 375 -38.70 0.42 5.45
CA PRO A 375 -38.60 0.64 6.88
C PRO A 375 -38.76 2.13 7.22
N ASP A 376 -39.18 2.40 8.45
CA ASP A 376 -39.25 3.78 8.96
C ASP A 376 -37.86 4.42 8.94
N LEU A 377 -37.77 5.63 8.37
CA LEU A 377 -36.53 6.41 8.37
C LEU A 377 -36.46 7.31 9.60
N LEU A 378 -35.30 7.33 10.24
CA LEU A 378 -34.93 8.35 11.21
C LEU A 378 -34.49 9.64 10.49
N GLY A 379 -35.44 10.30 9.82
CA GLY A 379 -35.18 11.44 8.92
C GLY A 379 -34.70 11.01 7.52
N GLY A 380 -34.88 11.88 6.54
CA GLY A 380 -34.75 11.56 5.11
C GLY A 380 -36.10 11.31 4.43
N ASP A 381 -36.07 11.09 3.12
CA ASP A 381 -37.25 10.87 2.30
C ASP A 381 -37.01 9.73 1.31
N TRP A 382 -37.93 8.76 1.22
CA TRP A 382 -37.78 7.60 0.33
C TRP A 382 -37.91 7.95 -1.17
N GLU A 383 -38.72 8.95 -1.51
CA GLU A 383 -38.95 9.35 -2.88
C GLU A 383 -37.86 10.31 -3.35
N ALA A 384 -37.61 11.37 -2.57
CA ALA A 384 -36.64 12.42 -2.89
C ALA A 384 -35.19 12.03 -2.55
N GLY A 385 -34.98 11.15 -1.58
CA GLY A 385 -33.66 10.63 -1.18
C GLY A 385 -33.30 9.31 -1.87
N ALA A 386 -32.02 8.97 -1.80
CA ALA A 386 -31.42 7.81 -2.45
C ALA A 386 -31.38 6.57 -1.54
N PHE A 387 -32.41 6.35 -0.73
CA PHE A 387 -32.47 5.20 0.17
C PHE A 387 -32.76 3.90 -0.58
N LEU A 388 -32.06 2.84 -0.19
CA LEU A 388 -32.33 1.47 -0.63
C LEU A 388 -32.18 0.53 0.56
N ALA A 389 -33.23 -0.24 0.86
CA ALA A 389 -33.20 -1.21 1.94
C ALA A 389 -32.22 -2.36 1.63
N PRO A 390 -31.53 -2.92 2.65
CA PRO A 390 -30.64 -4.05 2.42
C PRO A 390 -31.38 -5.29 1.87
N ALA A 391 -30.79 -5.97 0.89
CA ALA A 391 -31.34 -7.18 0.28
C ALA A 391 -30.38 -8.38 0.37
N LEU A 392 -30.89 -9.52 0.84
CA LEU A 392 -30.20 -10.81 0.86
C LEU A 392 -30.91 -11.75 -0.12
N LEU A 393 -30.19 -12.23 -1.12
CA LEU A 393 -30.67 -13.24 -2.07
C LEU A 393 -30.08 -14.61 -1.77
N LEU A 394 -30.69 -15.67 -2.32
CA LEU A 394 -30.18 -17.03 -2.35
C LEU A 394 -30.11 -17.52 -3.80
N ALA A 395 -28.93 -17.91 -4.24
CA ALA A 395 -28.75 -18.72 -5.45
C ALA A 395 -28.69 -20.18 -5.04
N ARG A 396 -29.79 -20.93 -5.20
CA ARG A 396 -29.88 -22.35 -4.75
C ARG A 396 -28.91 -23.26 -5.50
N ASP A 397 -28.67 -22.99 -6.78
CA ASP A 397 -27.71 -23.69 -7.63
C ASP A 397 -26.64 -22.71 -8.13
N PRO A 398 -25.65 -22.35 -7.29
CA PRO A 398 -24.74 -21.26 -7.58
C PRO A 398 -23.71 -21.57 -8.68
N LEU A 399 -23.55 -22.83 -9.10
CA LEU A 399 -22.70 -23.16 -10.25
C LEU A 399 -23.38 -22.80 -11.59
N ASN A 400 -24.71 -22.81 -11.63
CA ASN A 400 -25.50 -22.48 -12.83
C ASN A 400 -26.17 -21.10 -12.77
N ALA A 401 -26.25 -20.46 -11.60
CA ALA A 401 -26.76 -19.10 -11.45
C ALA A 401 -25.70 -18.05 -11.84
N HIS A 402 -25.67 -17.65 -13.11
CA HIS A 402 -24.64 -16.77 -13.66
C HIS A 402 -24.76 -15.32 -13.17
N ALA A 403 -25.97 -14.80 -12.97
CA ALA A 403 -26.20 -13.40 -12.63
C ALA A 403 -25.41 -12.97 -11.38
N ALA A 404 -25.37 -13.81 -10.35
CA ALA A 404 -24.67 -13.51 -9.10
C ALA A 404 -23.14 -13.54 -9.22
N HIS A 405 -22.61 -14.08 -10.33
CA HIS A 405 -21.17 -14.07 -10.67
C HIS A 405 -20.82 -13.03 -11.72
N GLU A 406 -21.78 -12.31 -12.28
CA GLU A 406 -21.58 -11.35 -13.38
C GLU A 406 -22.03 -9.92 -13.04
N LEU A 407 -23.07 -9.79 -12.22
CA LEU A 407 -23.71 -8.51 -11.94
C LEU A 407 -23.36 -8.02 -10.54
N GLU A 408 -22.78 -6.84 -10.46
CA GLU A 408 -22.56 -6.16 -9.18
C GLU A 408 -23.65 -5.12 -8.92
N ALA A 409 -24.46 -5.37 -7.90
CA ALA A 409 -25.29 -4.34 -7.29
C ALA A 409 -24.40 -3.52 -6.33
N PHE A 410 -23.92 -2.35 -6.77
CA PHE A 410 -23.03 -1.48 -5.99
C PHE A 410 -23.79 -0.72 -4.89
N GLY A 411 -24.33 -1.49 -3.93
CA GLY A 411 -25.19 -1.05 -2.85
C GLY A 411 -25.37 -2.17 -1.80
N PRO A 412 -26.41 -2.13 -0.95
CA PRO A 412 -26.57 -3.04 0.18
C PRO A 412 -27.23 -4.38 -0.26
N VAL A 413 -26.64 -5.04 -1.26
CA VAL A 413 -27.18 -6.27 -1.87
C VAL A 413 -26.12 -7.36 -1.85
N VAL A 414 -26.46 -8.54 -1.32
CA VAL A 414 -25.58 -9.72 -1.30
C VAL A 414 -26.34 -10.99 -1.66
N THR A 415 -25.65 -11.94 -2.30
CA THR A 415 -26.22 -13.24 -2.67
C THR A 415 -25.54 -14.37 -1.89
N LEU A 416 -26.34 -15.17 -1.19
CA LEU A 416 -25.91 -16.37 -0.48
C LEU A 416 -25.87 -17.57 -1.44
N MET A 417 -24.82 -18.39 -1.30
CA MET A 417 -24.47 -19.47 -2.20
C MET A 417 -24.08 -20.72 -1.39
N PRO A 418 -24.87 -21.81 -1.43
CA PRO A 418 -24.50 -23.07 -0.80
C PRO A 418 -23.33 -23.74 -1.53
N TYR A 419 -22.49 -24.48 -0.81
CA TYR A 419 -21.47 -25.34 -1.39
C TYR A 419 -21.40 -26.71 -0.67
N SER A 420 -20.79 -27.69 -1.34
CA SER A 420 -20.42 -28.99 -0.80
C SER A 420 -18.93 -29.25 -1.07
N GLY A 421 -18.12 -29.32 -0.01
CA GLY A 421 -16.66 -29.47 -0.09
C GLY A 421 -15.90 -28.18 -0.45
N LEU A 422 -14.68 -28.07 0.07
CA LEU A 422 -13.84 -26.86 -0.06
C LEU A 422 -13.45 -26.53 -1.51
N ASP A 423 -13.30 -27.55 -2.36
CA ASP A 423 -13.02 -27.36 -3.80
C ASP A 423 -14.12 -26.55 -4.49
N MET A 424 -15.39 -26.86 -4.21
CA MET A 424 -16.54 -26.13 -4.75
C MET A 424 -16.58 -24.71 -4.18
N ALA A 425 -16.30 -24.51 -2.89
CA ALA A 425 -16.23 -23.17 -2.30
C ALA A 425 -15.17 -22.30 -2.98
N ALA A 426 -13.99 -22.88 -3.26
CA ALA A 426 -12.92 -22.20 -3.97
C ALA A 426 -13.28 -21.94 -5.46
N GLU A 427 -13.97 -22.87 -6.12
CA GLU A 427 -14.49 -22.66 -7.48
C GLU A 427 -15.48 -21.49 -7.52
N LEU A 428 -16.50 -21.52 -6.66
CA LEU A 428 -17.46 -20.43 -6.53
C LEU A 428 -16.75 -19.10 -6.27
N ALA A 429 -15.79 -19.04 -5.36
CA ALA A 429 -15.01 -17.83 -5.11
C ALA A 429 -14.34 -17.30 -6.39
N ARG A 430 -13.75 -18.17 -7.23
CA ARG A 430 -13.11 -17.79 -8.51
C ARG A 430 -14.10 -17.40 -9.61
N MET A 431 -15.37 -17.83 -9.55
CA MET A 431 -16.40 -17.48 -10.54
C MET A 431 -16.72 -15.98 -10.61
N GLY A 432 -16.29 -15.17 -9.62
CA GLY A 432 -16.28 -13.71 -9.73
C GLY A 432 -15.35 -13.15 -10.83
N ARG A 433 -14.51 -14.01 -11.43
CA ARG A 433 -13.56 -13.71 -12.52
C ARG A 433 -12.52 -12.63 -12.17
N GLY A 434 -12.09 -12.64 -10.91
CA GLY A 434 -11.09 -11.72 -10.37
C GLY A 434 -11.70 -10.63 -9.50
N SER A 435 -11.37 -10.65 -8.21
CA SER A 435 -11.94 -9.79 -7.18
C SER A 435 -10.86 -9.03 -6.42
N LEU A 436 -11.21 -7.85 -5.89
CA LEU A 436 -10.36 -7.03 -5.04
C LEU A 436 -10.08 -7.72 -3.71
N ALA A 437 -11.12 -8.22 -3.06
CA ALA A 437 -11.05 -8.80 -1.71
C ALA A 437 -11.85 -10.12 -1.61
N GLY A 438 -11.41 -10.97 -0.69
CA GLY A 438 -12.17 -12.10 -0.19
C GLY A 438 -11.96 -12.30 1.31
N SER A 439 -12.82 -13.09 1.95
CA SER A 439 -12.65 -13.53 3.33
C SER A 439 -12.88 -15.03 3.48
N ILE A 440 -12.19 -15.64 4.43
CA ILE A 440 -12.39 -17.01 4.90
C ILE A 440 -12.63 -16.92 6.41
N VAL A 441 -13.71 -17.51 6.91
CA VAL A 441 -14.01 -17.52 8.35
C VAL A 441 -14.00 -18.96 8.84
N THR A 442 -12.91 -19.36 9.48
CA THR A 442 -12.70 -20.69 10.05
C THR A 442 -11.61 -20.65 11.12
N HIS A 443 -11.69 -21.55 12.10
CA HIS A 443 -10.63 -21.79 13.07
C HIS A 443 -9.75 -23.00 12.69
N ASP A 444 -10.14 -23.76 11.66
CA ASP A 444 -9.36 -24.88 11.16
C ASP A 444 -8.25 -24.39 10.20
N GLN A 445 -6.99 -24.67 10.56
CA GLN A 445 -5.84 -24.20 9.79
C GLN A 445 -5.67 -24.95 8.45
N GLY A 446 -6.17 -26.18 8.35
CA GLY A 446 -6.18 -26.96 7.12
C GLY A 446 -7.15 -26.34 6.10
N GLU A 447 -8.40 -26.09 6.52
CA GLU A 447 -9.41 -25.39 5.71
C GLU A 447 -8.91 -24.02 5.28
N ALA A 448 -8.36 -23.23 6.21
CA ALA A 448 -7.85 -21.90 5.92
C ALA A 448 -6.75 -21.95 4.84
N ARG A 449 -5.82 -22.90 4.93
CA ARG A 449 -4.75 -23.09 3.95
C ARG A 449 -5.30 -23.49 2.59
N GLU A 450 -6.19 -24.47 2.55
CA GLU A 450 -6.77 -25.02 1.31
C GLU A 450 -7.59 -23.96 0.56
N LEU A 451 -8.52 -23.31 1.27
CA LEU A 451 -9.31 -22.23 0.70
C LEU A 451 -8.45 -21.04 0.26
N PHE A 452 -7.44 -20.65 1.05
CA PHE A 452 -6.54 -19.56 0.66
C PHE A 452 -5.87 -19.84 -0.68
N PHE A 453 -5.22 -21.00 -0.85
CA PHE A 453 -4.54 -21.33 -2.11
C PHE A 453 -5.52 -21.61 -3.25
N GLY A 454 -6.73 -22.10 -2.94
CA GLY A 454 -7.82 -22.21 -3.92
C GLY A 454 -8.30 -20.85 -4.44
N MET A 455 -8.32 -19.82 -3.59
CA MET A 455 -8.90 -18.51 -3.92
C MET A 455 -7.89 -17.48 -4.41
N ALA A 456 -6.65 -17.50 -3.91
CA ALA A 456 -5.70 -16.38 -4.01
C ALA A 456 -5.34 -15.96 -5.44
N SER A 457 -5.36 -16.87 -6.42
CA SER A 457 -5.09 -16.53 -7.83
C SER A 457 -6.14 -15.59 -8.44
N ALA A 458 -7.34 -15.54 -7.86
CA ALA A 458 -8.43 -14.69 -8.29
C ALA A 458 -8.70 -13.51 -7.35
N HIS A 459 -7.93 -13.32 -6.27
CA HIS A 459 -8.19 -12.29 -5.26
C HIS A 459 -6.95 -11.43 -4.98
N GLY A 460 -7.14 -10.11 -4.92
CA GLY A 460 -6.08 -9.17 -4.55
C GLY A 460 -5.64 -9.27 -3.09
N ARG A 461 -6.60 -9.53 -2.21
CA ARG A 461 -6.44 -9.66 -0.76
C ARG A 461 -7.42 -10.70 -0.22
N ILE A 462 -6.99 -11.53 0.72
CA ILE A 462 -7.84 -12.46 1.46
C ILE A 462 -7.64 -12.21 2.96
N LEU A 463 -8.74 -11.98 3.68
CA LEU A 463 -8.76 -11.98 5.15
C LEU A 463 -9.15 -13.38 5.64
N VAL A 464 -8.26 -14.04 6.38
CA VAL A 464 -8.65 -15.20 7.20
C VAL A 464 -9.03 -14.64 8.56
N LEU A 465 -10.25 -14.93 9.03
CA LEU A 465 -10.82 -14.37 10.25
C LEU A 465 -11.22 -15.49 11.22
N ASN A 466 -10.81 -15.38 12.48
CA ASN A 466 -11.20 -16.30 13.54
C ASN A 466 -11.24 -15.62 14.91
N ARG A 467 -11.55 -16.38 15.95
CA ARG A 467 -11.63 -15.85 17.33
C ARG A 467 -10.34 -15.23 17.88
N ASP A 468 -9.17 -15.61 17.35
CA ASP A 468 -7.87 -15.16 17.85
C ASP A 468 -7.47 -13.79 17.28
N ASP A 469 -7.82 -13.51 16.02
CA ASP A 469 -7.48 -12.26 15.34
C ASP A 469 -8.63 -11.22 15.30
N ALA A 470 -9.88 -11.64 15.51
CA ALA A 470 -11.05 -10.77 15.31
C ALA A 470 -11.10 -9.50 16.16
N LYS A 471 -10.38 -9.46 17.30
CA LYS A 471 -10.32 -8.28 18.17
C LYS A 471 -9.44 -7.16 17.61
N GLU A 472 -8.45 -7.51 16.80
CA GLU A 472 -7.50 -6.58 16.18
C GLU A 472 -7.69 -6.48 14.66
N SER A 473 -8.53 -7.34 14.08
CA SER A 473 -8.88 -7.31 12.68
C SER A 473 -9.45 -5.95 12.27
N THR A 474 -8.98 -5.46 11.13
CA THR A 474 -9.44 -4.21 10.52
C THR A 474 -10.66 -4.40 9.63
N GLY A 475 -11.13 -5.64 9.50
CA GLY A 475 -12.29 -6.03 8.69
C GLY A 475 -11.97 -6.25 7.21
N HIS A 476 -12.94 -6.82 6.50
CA HIS A 476 -12.88 -7.11 5.08
C HIS A 476 -12.78 -5.82 4.25
N GLY A 477 -13.60 -4.81 4.58
CA GLY A 477 -13.78 -3.61 3.77
C GLY A 477 -12.75 -2.50 3.94
N SER A 478 -11.72 -2.69 4.76
CA SER A 478 -10.72 -1.65 5.10
C SER A 478 -9.37 -1.92 4.41
N PRO A 479 -9.11 -1.37 3.21
CA PRO A 479 -7.81 -1.50 2.57
C PRO A 479 -6.73 -0.75 3.37
N LEU A 480 -5.67 -1.47 3.77
CA LEU A 480 -4.58 -0.92 4.58
C LEU A 480 -3.44 -0.39 3.70
N PRO A 481 -2.84 0.78 4.01
CA PRO A 481 -1.80 1.41 3.17
C PRO A 481 -0.59 0.52 2.86
N GLN A 482 -0.22 -0.36 3.78
CA GLN A 482 0.92 -1.28 3.66
C GLN A 482 0.57 -2.57 2.91
N LEU A 483 -0.70 -2.88 2.72
CA LEU A 483 -1.18 -4.07 2.02
C LEU A 483 -1.66 -3.71 0.62
N LYS A 484 -1.51 -4.65 -0.31
CA LYS A 484 -1.98 -4.47 -1.68
C LYS A 484 -3.49 -4.24 -1.69
N HIS A 485 -3.92 -3.25 -2.47
CA HIS A 485 -5.30 -3.06 -2.93
C HIS A 485 -5.32 -3.20 -4.46
N GLY A 486 -6.38 -3.74 -5.04
CA GLY A 486 -6.40 -4.14 -6.47
C GLY A 486 -6.36 -5.66 -6.66
N GLY A 487 -6.93 -6.15 -7.76
CA GLY A 487 -7.12 -7.58 -8.02
C GLY A 487 -7.10 -7.91 -9.51
N PRO A 488 -6.95 -9.20 -9.89
CA PRO A 488 -6.87 -9.63 -11.28
C PRO A 488 -8.22 -9.50 -12.00
N GLY A 489 -8.23 -9.69 -13.32
CA GLY A 489 -9.46 -9.89 -14.09
C GLY A 489 -10.44 -8.72 -13.99
N ARG A 490 -11.67 -9.00 -13.55
CA ARG A 490 -12.75 -8.01 -13.44
C ARG A 490 -12.40 -6.82 -12.57
N ALA A 491 -11.69 -7.05 -11.46
CA ALA A 491 -11.22 -6.01 -10.55
C ALA A 491 -10.22 -5.01 -11.17
N GLY A 492 -9.78 -5.24 -12.42
CA GLY A 492 -9.03 -4.28 -13.23
C GLY A 492 -7.60 -4.70 -13.56
N GLY A 493 -7.03 -5.64 -12.80
CA GLY A 493 -5.65 -6.11 -12.96
C GLY A 493 -4.59 -5.15 -12.42
N GLY A 494 -5.00 -4.02 -11.84
CA GLY A 494 -4.13 -3.03 -11.23
C GLY A 494 -3.72 -3.37 -9.80
N GLU A 495 -2.74 -2.62 -9.30
CA GLU A 495 -2.30 -2.66 -7.90
C GLU A 495 -2.10 -1.23 -7.37
N GLU A 496 -2.62 -1.00 -6.17
CA GLU A 496 -2.54 0.24 -5.39
C GLU A 496 -2.12 -0.11 -3.96
N LEU A 497 -1.80 0.90 -3.16
CA LEU A 497 -1.27 0.73 -1.81
C LEU A 497 -0.01 -0.17 -1.76
N GLY A 498 -0.02 -1.22 -0.94
CA GLY A 498 1.09 -2.19 -0.87
C GLY A 498 2.41 -1.59 -0.36
N GLY A 499 2.35 -0.47 0.38
CA GLY A 499 3.50 0.25 0.89
C GLY A 499 4.41 0.78 -0.22
N LEU A 500 5.68 0.36 -0.21
CA LEU A 500 6.64 0.78 -1.24
C LEU A 500 6.25 0.34 -2.66
N ARG A 501 5.40 -0.68 -2.82
CA ARG A 501 4.95 -1.15 -4.15
C ARG A 501 4.26 -0.02 -4.92
N ALA A 502 3.33 0.71 -4.30
CA ALA A 502 2.68 1.84 -4.97
C ALA A 502 3.65 2.96 -5.35
N ILE A 503 4.64 3.26 -4.50
CA ILE A 503 5.63 4.31 -4.80
C ILE A 503 6.39 3.95 -6.09
N LYS A 504 6.73 2.66 -6.27
CA LYS A 504 7.47 2.17 -7.44
C LYS A 504 6.69 2.32 -8.76
N HIS A 505 5.37 2.40 -8.76
CA HIS A 505 4.59 2.67 -9.99
C HIS A 505 4.90 4.05 -10.58
N TYR A 506 5.29 5.01 -9.74
CA TYR A 506 5.61 6.38 -10.13
C TYR A 506 7.12 6.61 -10.32
N LEU A 507 7.92 5.54 -10.20
CA LEU A 507 9.36 5.55 -10.48
C LEU A 507 9.64 4.80 -11.80
N GLN A 508 10.65 5.24 -12.52
CA GLN A 508 11.22 4.53 -13.66
C GLN A 508 12.36 3.64 -13.19
N ARG A 509 12.18 2.32 -13.36
CA ARG A 509 13.25 1.34 -13.13
C ARG A 509 14.23 1.35 -14.31
N THR A 510 15.50 1.46 -14.00
CA THR A 510 16.59 1.47 -14.98
C THR A 510 17.65 0.47 -14.54
N ALA A 511 18.02 -0.47 -15.42
CA ALA A 511 19.16 -1.34 -15.20
C ALA A 511 20.45 -0.55 -15.49
N LEU A 512 21.17 -0.20 -14.42
CA LEU A 512 22.50 0.39 -14.47
C LEU A 512 23.53 -0.73 -14.67
N GLN A 513 24.33 -0.63 -15.73
CA GLN A 513 25.48 -1.49 -15.95
C GLN A 513 26.75 -0.64 -15.98
N ALA A 514 27.73 -1.00 -15.18
CA ALA A 514 28.96 -0.23 -15.04
C ALA A 514 30.08 -1.06 -14.40
N ASP A 515 31.29 -0.52 -14.43
CA ASP A 515 32.35 -0.97 -13.52
C ASP A 515 32.01 -0.60 -12.06
N PRO A 516 32.61 -1.28 -11.07
CA PRO A 516 32.34 -1.01 -9.65
C PRO A 516 32.51 0.44 -9.21
N THR A 517 33.52 1.14 -9.73
CA THR A 517 33.84 2.51 -9.31
C THR A 517 32.79 3.48 -9.82
N THR A 518 32.44 3.38 -11.10
CA THR A 518 31.37 4.19 -11.70
C THR A 518 30.02 3.86 -11.07
N MET A 519 29.73 2.58 -10.82
CA MET A 519 28.50 2.18 -10.13
C MET A 519 28.41 2.81 -8.73
N THR A 520 29.49 2.75 -7.95
CA THR A 520 29.58 3.36 -6.61
C THR A 520 29.34 4.87 -6.66
N ALA A 521 29.89 5.56 -7.66
CA ALA A 521 29.69 7.00 -7.83
C ALA A 521 28.24 7.36 -8.16
N ILE A 522 27.55 6.53 -8.96
CA ILE A 522 26.15 6.77 -9.34
C ILE A 522 25.18 6.44 -8.21
N THR A 523 25.37 5.29 -7.54
CA THR A 523 24.45 4.81 -6.50
C THR A 523 24.69 5.43 -5.13
N GLY A 524 25.88 6.00 -4.91
CA GLY A 524 26.30 6.41 -3.56
C GLY A 524 26.50 5.24 -2.60
N GLU A 525 26.66 4.01 -3.12
CA GLU A 525 26.88 2.80 -2.34
C GLU A 525 28.09 2.04 -2.88
N TYR A 526 29.05 1.71 -2.00
CA TYR A 526 30.25 0.97 -2.39
C TYR A 526 29.90 -0.38 -2.99
N VAL A 527 30.48 -0.64 -4.17
CA VAL A 527 30.47 -1.94 -4.84
C VAL A 527 31.84 -2.58 -4.71
N ARG A 528 31.88 -3.87 -4.36
CA ARG A 528 33.14 -4.62 -4.24
C ARG A 528 33.95 -4.52 -5.53
N GLY A 529 35.22 -4.16 -5.40
CA GLY A 529 36.14 -3.93 -6.54
C GLY A 529 36.19 -2.48 -7.02
N ALA A 530 35.42 -1.58 -6.41
CA ALA A 530 35.52 -0.15 -6.68
C ALA A 530 36.84 0.42 -6.13
N ALA A 531 37.27 1.54 -6.71
CA ALA A 531 38.37 2.31 -6.15
C ALA A 531 38.07 2.72 -4.71
N VAL A 532 39.04 2.54 -3.84
CA VAL A 532 38.95 2.84 -2.41
C VAL A 532 39.75 4.09 -2.06
N ARG A 533 39.41 4.71 -0.93
CA ARG A 533 40.15 5.84 -0.36
C ARG A 533 40.79 5.41 0.95
N GLU A 534 42.10 5.27 0.95
CA GLU A 534 42.87 4.99 2.16
C GLU A 534 43.44 6.30 2.71
N ASP A 535 43.39 6.44 4.02
CA ASP A 535 43.83 7.62 4.77
C ASP A 535 44.75 7.14 5.89
N VAL A 536 45.68 8.00 6.32
CA VAL A 536 46.51 7.75 7.51
C VAL A 536 45.65 7.69 8.78
N VAL A 537 44.48 8.35 8.78
CA VAL A 537 43.51 8.30 9.88
C VAL A 537 42.58 7.10 9.74
N HIS A 538 42.56 6.24 10.77
CA HIS A 538 41.65 5.10 10.87
C HIS A 538 40.18 5.54 10.68
N PRO A 539 39.37 4.89 9.82
CA PRO A 539 38.00 5.32 9.54
C PRO A 539 37.10 5.41 10.79
N PHE A 540 37.23 4.50 11.76
CA PHE A 540 36.47 4.59 13.03
C PHE A 540 36.80 5.80 13.92
N ARG A 541 37.88 6.54 13.61
CA ARG A 541 38.22 7.80 14.30
C ARG A 541 37.60 9.02 13.61
N LYS A 542 37.03 8.86 12.42
CA LYS A 542 36.37 9.93 11.67
C LYS A 542 34.94 10.10 12.14
N LYS A 543 34.48 11.35 12.27
CA LYS A 543 33.07 11.66 12.50
C LYS A 543 32.23 11.33 11.27
N PHE A 544 30.91 11.21 11.45
CA PHE A 544 30.00 10.88 10.36
C PHE A 544 30.16 11.79 9.13
N GLU A 545 30.30 13.10 9.31
CA GLU A 545 30.45 14.09 8.23
C GLU A 545 31.78 13.96 7.48
N GLN A 546 32.82 13.43 8.13
CA GLN A 546 34.15 13.25 7.54
C GLN A 546 34.24 11.97 6.72
N LEU A 547 33.44 10.95 7.06
CA LEU A 547 33.43 9.68 6.34
C LEU A 547 32.85 9.86 4.94
N GLN A 548 33.48 9.25 3.94
CA GLN A 548 32.96 9.16 2.57
C GLN A 548 32.75 7.70 2.18
N VAL A 549 31.76 7.45 1.31
CA VAL A 549 31.58 6.12 0.72
C VAL A 549 32.85 5.75 -0.05
N GLY A 550 33.38 4.55 0.21
CA GLY A 550 34.67 4.09 -0.30
C GLY A 550 35.88 4.38 0.61
N ASP A 551 35.73 5.13 1.71
CA ASP A 551 36.78 5.21 2.74
C ASP A 551 37.08 3.81 3.27
N SER A 552 38.35 3.39 3.23
CA SER A 552 38.74 2.00 3.44
C SER A 552 39.93 1.89 4.38
N LEU A 553 39.93 0.81 5.16
CA LEU A 553 41.03 0.36 5.99
C LEU A 553 41.41 -1.05 5.56
N LEU A 554 42.69 -1.23 5.25
CA LEU A 554 43.27 -2.54 5.03
C LEU A 554 44.08 -2.93 6.26
N THR A 555 43.61 -3.91 7.03
CA THR A 555 44.16 -4.22 8.36
C THR A 555 45.54 -4.86 8.30
N PRO A 556 46.25 -4.97 9.45
CA PRO A 556 47.32 -5.95 9.61
C PRO A 556 46.81 -7.40 9.42
N ARG A 557 47.76 -8.33 9.37
CA ARG A 557 47.49 -9.77 9.21
C ARG A 557 47.47 -10.50 10.56
N ARG A 558 46.68 -11.57 10.67
CA ARG A 558 46.67 -12.49 11.81
C ARG A 558 46.71 -13.93 11.33
N THR A 559 47.66 -14.72 11.81
CA THR A 559 47.72 -16.17 11.57
C THR A 559 46.80 -16.90 12.55
N ILE A 560 45.96 -17.78 12.03
CA ILE A 560 45.00 -18.58 12.79
C ILE A 560 45.66 -19.90 13.17
N THR A 561 45.71 -20.21 14.45
CA THR A 561 46.38 -21.42 14.97
C THR A 561 45.39 -22.43 15.54
N GLU A 562 45.83 -23.66 15.76
CA GLU A 562 45.03 -24.67 16.49
C GLU A 562 44.70 -24.20 17.92
N ALA A 563 45.61 -23.45 18.56
CA ALA A 563 45.39 -22.89 19.89
C ALA A 563 44.27 -21.85 19.89
N ASP A 564 44.20 -21.00 18.85
CA ASP A 564 43.10 -20.04 18.69
C ASP A 564 41.76 -20.76 18.57
N VAL A 565 41.68 -21.79 17.73
CA VAL A 565 40.46 -22.55 17.46
C VAL A 565 40.02 -23.34 18.70
N SER A 566 40.96 -23.95 19.41
CA SER A 566 40.69 -24.64 20.68
C SER A 566 40.22 -23.67 21.76
N ALA A 567 40.84 -22.49 21.87
CA ALA A 567 40.44 -21.46 22.82
C ALA A 567 39.04 -20.92 22.50
N PHE A 568 38.74 -20.65 21.22
CA PHE A 568 37.42 -20.20 20.81
C PHE A 568 36.35 -21.28 21.02
N ALA A 569 36.64 -22.54 20.74
CA ALA A 569 35.75 -23.66 21.05
C ALA A 569 35.46 -23.76 22.56
N GLY A 570 36.49 -23.57 23.39
CA GLY A 570 36.37 -23.52 24.84
C GLY A 570 35.52 -22.35 25.33
N LEU A 571 35.75 -21.15 24.77
CA LEU A 571 35.08 -19.91 25.17
C LEU A 571 33.62 -19.85 24.70
N SER A 572 33.36 -20.17 23.44
CA SER A 572 32.03 -20.12 22.83
C SER A 572 31.17 -21.33 23.19
N GLY A 573 31.80 -22.44 23.60
CA GLY A 573 31.14 -23.74 23.77
C GLY A 573 30.92 -24.49 22.45
N ASP A 574 31.24 -23.90 21.30
CA ASP A 574 31.11 -24.56 20.01
C ASP A 574 32.24 -25.56 19.78
N ARG A 575 31.96 -26.83 20.10
CA ARG A 575 32.85 -27.98 19.85
C ARG A 575 32.39 -28.81 18.64
N PHE A 576 31.87 -28.14 17.61
CA PHE A 576 31.48 -28.81 16.39
C PHE A 576 32.66 -29.58 15.78
N TYR A 577 32.39 -30.80 15.32
CA TYR A 577 33.41 -31.79 14.97
C TYR A 577 34.40 -31.28 13.90
N ALA A 578 33.92 -30.48 12.94
CA ALA A 578 34.77 -29.89 11.89
C ALA A 578 35.85 -28.93 12.41
N HIS A 579 35.79 -28.53 13.68
CA HIS A 579 36.76 -27.64 14.31
C HIS A 579 37.62 -28.36 15.36
N THR A 580 37.08 -29.37 16.04
CA THR A 580 37.69 -29.94 17.25
C THR A 580 38.03 -31.42 17.18
N ASP A 581 37.42 -32.18 16.27
CA ASP A 581 37.65 -33.63 16.14
C ASP A 581 38.45 -33.93 14.87
N GLU A 582 39.69 -34.40 15.04
CA GLU A 582 40.59 -34.69 13.91
C GLU A 582 40.06 -35.85 13.06
N ILE A 583 39.48 -36.89 13.68
CA ILE A 583 39.03 -38.10 12.97
C ILE A 583 37.77 -37.78 12.18
N ALA A 584 36.77 -37.17 12.83
CA ALA A 584 35.51 -36.84 12.17
C ALA A 584 35.68 -35.76 11.07
N ALA A 585 36.63 -34.83 11.23
CA ALA A 585 36.87 -33.81 10.22
C ALA A 585 37.51 -34.36 8.93
N GLN A 586 38.24 -35.47 8.99
CA GLN A 586 38.80 -36.14 7.81
C GLN A 586 37.71 -36.73 6.91
N GLU A 587 36.60 -37.17 7.49
CA GLU A 587 35.42 -37.66 6.77
C GLU A 587 34.48 -36.53 6.30
N SER A 588 34.74 -35.30 6.73
CA SER A 588 33.96 -34.12 6.35
C SER A 588 34.30 -33.62 4.94
N LEU A 589 33.46 -32.73 4.41
CA LEU A 589 33.71 -32.05 3.12
C LEU A 589 35.00 -31.21 3.10
N PHE A 590 35.59 -30.91 4.26
CA PHE A 590 36.84 -30.15 4.37
C PHE A 590 38.08 -31.06 4.37
N GLY A 591 37.92 -32.35 4.67
CA GLY A 591 39.02 -33.32 4.80
C GLY A 591 40.00 -33.08 5.96
N LYS A 592 39.78 -32.03 6.77
CA LYS A 592 40.59 -31.64 7.92
C LYS A 592 39.82 -30.70 8.82
N ARG A 593 40.33 -30.48 10.04
CA ARG A 593 39.79 -29.43 10.92
C ARG A 593 40.05 -28.04 10.34
N VAL A 594 39.05 -27.16 10.49
CA VAL A 594 39.08 -25.76 10.04
C VAL A 594 38.71 -24.85 11.20
N ALA A 595 39.05 -23.56 11.13
CA ALA A 595 38.64 -22.59 12.12
C ALA A 595 37.13 -22.33 12.08
N HIS A 596 36.53 -21.97 13.23
CA HIS A 596 35.14 -21.53 13.28
C HIS A 596 34.94 -20.28 12.42
N GLY A 597 33.88 -20.25 11.61
CA GLY A 597 33.52 -19.03 10.89
C GLY A 597 33.31 -17.84 11.83
N TYR A 598 32.65 -18.05 12.98
CA TYR A 598 32.48 -17.00 13.99
C TYR A 598 33.78 -16.57 14.65
N PHE A 599 34.78 -17.44 14.73
CA PHE A 599 36.12 -17.03 15.15
C PHE A 599 36.78 -16.14 14.10
N VAL A 600 36.70 -16.49 12.81
CA VAL A 600 37.21 -15.64 11.71
C VAL A 600 36.56 -14.26 11.74
N LEU A 601 35.24 -14.21 11.94
CA LEU A 601 34.48 -12.96 12.12
C LEU A 601 34.99 -12.15 13.33
N SER A 602 35.13 -12.80 14.49
CA SER A 602 35.59 -12.16 15.73
C SER A 602 37.03 -11.65 15.60
N ALA A 603 37.89 -12.43 14.95
CA ALA A 603 39.27 -12.08 14.69
C ALA A 603 39.37 -10.91 13.70
N ALA A 604 38.54 -10.88 12.66
CA ALA A 604 38.45 -9.75 11.73
C ALA A 604 38.00 -8.47 12.46
N ALA A 605 36.96 -8.54 13.31
CA ALA A 605 36.55 -7.39 14.13
C ALA A 605 37.69 -6.89 15.04
N GLY A 606 38.42 -7.80 15.67
CA GLY A 606 39.62 -7.45 16.45
C GLY A 606 40.74 -6.79 15.63
N LEU A 607 40.74 -6.92 14.30
CA LEU A 607 41.72 -6.29 13.41
C LEU A 607 41.31 -4.90 12.93
N PHE A 608 40.01 -4.61 12.75
CA PHE A 608 39.54 -3.34 12.18
C PHE A 608 38.84 -2.41 13.18
N VAL A 609 38.48 -2.87 14.38
CA VAL A 609 37.84 -2.02 15.38
C VAL A 609 38.93 -1.23 16.12
N ASP A 610 38.82 0.11 16.12
CA ASP A 610 39.69 0.95 16.94
C ASP A 610 39.30 0.82 18.43
N PRO A 611 40.23 0.50 19.33
CA PRO A 611 39.92 0.28 20.75
C PRO A 611 39.72 1.58 21.55
N GLY A 612 40.08 2.74 20.99
CA GLY A 612 39.94 4.04 21.65
C GLY A 612 38.51 4.56 21.65
N VAL A 613 38.20 5.45 22.60
CA VAL A 613 36.94 6.22 22.56
C VAL A 613 36.96 7.11 21.32
N GLY A 614 35.91 7.02 20.51
CA GLY A 614 35.82 7.74 19.25
C GLY A 614 34.38 7.98 18.78
N PRO A 615 34.19 8.44 17.53
CA PRO A 615 32.87 8.73 16.98
C PRO A 615 31.96 7.51 16.82
N VAL A 616 32.51 6.30 16.68
CA VAL A 616 31.71 5.07 16.63
C VAL A 616 31.14 4.77 18.01
N LEU A 617 29.82 4.87 18.14
CA LEU A 617 29.11 4.72 19.42
C LEU A 617 28.70 3.28 19.69
N ALA A 618 28.25 2.56 18.66
CA ALA A 618 27.82 1.18 18.77
C ALA A 618 27.97 0.45 17.43
N ASN A 619 28.52 -0.75 17.46
CA ASN A 619 28.42 -1.72 16.37
C ASN A 619 27.29 -2.70 16.72
N TYR A 620 26.13 -2.53 16.09
CA TYR A 620 24.88 -3.13 16.57
C TYR A 620 24.21 -4.09 15.58
N GLY A 621 24.73 -4.17 14.35
CA GLY A 621 24.13 -5.01 13.31
C GLY A 621 25.17 -5.65 12.42
N LEU A 622 24.81 -6.82 11.90
CA LEU A 622 25.59 -7.58 10.93
C LEU A 622 24.61 -8.15 9.89
N GLU A 623 24.94 -7.94 8.62
CA GLU A 623 24.10 -8.32 7.48
C GLU A 623 24.91 -9.15 6.48
N ASN A 624 24.23 -10.02 5.74
CA ASN A 624 24.76 -10.71 4.56
C ASN A 624 26.06 -11.51 4.78
N LEU A 625 26.28 -12.04 5.99
CA LEU A 625 27.46 -12.87 6.25
C LEU A 625 27.46 -14.15 5.43
N ARG A 626 28.57 -14.36 4.71
CA ARG A 626 28.88 -15.58 3.97
C ARG A 626 30.33 -15.97 4.26
N PHE A 627 30.53 -17.25 4.59
CA PHE A 627 31.84 -17.89 4.58
C PHE A 627 31.99 -18.58 3.24
N THR A 628 32.93 -18.10 2.43
CA THR A 628 33.10 -18.55 1.04
C THR A 628 34.09 -19.69 0.93
N GLU A 629 35.14 -19.67 1.75
CA GLU A 629 36.18 -20.69 1.78
C GLU A 629 36.59 -20.98 3.23
N PRO A 630 36.97 -22.22 3.57
CA PRO A 630 37.42 -22.56 4.91
C PRO A 630 38.76 -21.92 5.23
N VAL A 631 38.95 -21.53 6.49
CA VAL A 631 40.25 -21.08 7.02
C VAL A 631 40.87 -22.23 7.79
N GLY A 632 41.98 -22.75 7.30
CA GLY A 632 42.72 -23.83 7.95
C GLY A 632 43.63 -23.35 9.08
N PHE A 633 44.14 -24.28 9.87
CA PHE A 633 45.16 -23.97 10.87
C PHE A 633 46.47 -23.62 10.15
N GLY A 634 47.10 -22.51 10.54
CA GLY A 634 48.25 -21.91 9.88
C GLY A 634 47.90 -20.87 8.81
N ASP A 635 46.63 -20.76 8.39
CA ASP A 635 46.23 -19.73 7.43
C ASP A 635 46.30 -18.35 8.06
N THR A 636 46.68 -17.36 7.26
CA THR A 636 46.78 -15.97 7.68
C THR A 636 45.65 -15.17 7.07
N ILE A 637 44.83 -14.54 7.92
CA ILE A 637 43.72 -13.69 7.48
C ILE A 637 44.09 -12.21 7.54
N ARG A 638 43.42 -11.43 6.69
CA ARG A 638 43.45 -9.97 6.66
C ARG A 638 42.04 -9.45 6.34
N ALA A 639 41.62 -8.35 6.95
CA ALA A 639 40.34 -7.73 6.66
C ALA A 639 40.54 -6.43 5.85
N ARG A 640 39.60 -6.14 4.95
CA ARG A 640 39.38 -4.82 4.35
C ARG A 640 38.01 -4.33 4.79
N LEU A 641 37.99 -3.26 5.57
CA LEU A 641 36.80 -2.57 6.04
C LEU A 641 36.58 -1.33 5.18
N THR A 642 35.43 -1.19 4.52
CA THR A 642 35.13 -0.05 3.63
C THR A 642 33.77 0.55 3.94
N VAL A 643 33.65 1.88 3.98
CA VAL A 643 32.35 2.55 4.13
C VAL A 643 31.49 2.20 2.92
N GLN A 644 30.40 1.47 3.16
CA GLN A 644 29.49 1.02 2.11
C GLN A 644 28.42 2.04 1.81
N SER A 645 27.74 2.53 2.83
CA SER A 645 26.73 3.56 2.71
C SER A 645 26.56 4.30 4.04
N LYS A 646 25.89 5.45 3.98
CA LYS A 646 25.67 6.32 5.14
C LYS A 646 24.22 6.80 5.15
N THR A 647 23.58 6.69 6.30
CA THR A 647 22.21 7.17 6.51
C THR A 647 22.18 8.08 7.72
N VAL A 648 21.75 9.32 7.53
CA VAL A 648 21.56 10.27 8.63
C VAL A 648 20.37 9.82 9.48
N LYS A 649 20.49 9.87 10.81
CA LYS A 649 19.37 9.66 11.72
C LYS A 649 18.81 11.02 12.14
N GLU A 650 17.48 11.14 12.17
CA GLU A 650 16.83 12.32 12.76
C GLU A 650 17.17 12.38 14.24
N ALA A 651 17.74 13.50 14.69
CA ALA A 651 17.99 13.74 16.10
C ALA A 651 16.67 14.14 16.79
N LYS A 652 16.34 13.48 17.90
CA LYS A 652 15.29 13.97 18.80
C LYS A 652 15.84 15.08 19.68
N GLU A 653 14.96 15.95 20.17
CA GLU A 653 15.35 17.02 21.08
C GLU A 653 16.01 16.43 22.33
N GLY A 654 17.22 16.91 22.65
CA GLY A 654 18.03 16.41 23.77
C GLY A 654 18.90 15.17 23.48
N GLU A 655 18.82 14.57 22.28
CA GLU A 655 19.70 13.47 21.87
C GLU A 655 20.91 13.96 21.08
N THR A 656 22.06 13.31 21.26
CA THR A 656 23.26 13.56 20.44
C THR A 656 22.96 13.22 18.97
N PRO A 657 23.25 14.11 18.01
CA PRO A 657 23.10 13.83 16.60
C PRO A 657 23.92 12.60 16.17
N THR A 658 23.28 11.66 15.47
CA THR A 658 23.91 10.41 15.02
C THR A 658 23.52 10.05 13.59
N GLY A 659 24.29 9.16 12.98
CA GLY A 659 23.98 8.52 11.71
C GLY A 659 24.37 7.05 11.75
N VAL A 660 23.79 6.26 10.86
CA VAL A 660 24.15 4.86 10.65
C VAL A 660 25.15 4.80 9.50
N VAL A 661 26.32 4.22 9.75
CA VAL A 661 27.31 3.91 8.72
C VAL A 661 27.30 2.39 8.54
N LYS A 662 26.96 1.96 7.32
CA LYS A 662 27.10 0.58 6.90
C LYS A 662 28.49 0.39 6.32
N TRP A 663 29.20 -0.63 6.77
CA TRP A 663 30.52 -0.97 6.28
C TRP A 663 30.49 -2.32 5.57
N HIS A 664 31.18 -2.41 4.45
CA HIS A 664 31.46 -3.67 3.77
C HIS A 664 32.79 -4.23 4.28
N VAL A 665 32.80 -5.50 4.67
CA VAL A 665 33.99 -6.20 5.16
C VAL A 665 34.27 -7.40 4.26
N ASP A 666 35.46 -7.41 3.68
CA ASP A 666 36.03 -8.58 3.01
C ASP A 666 37.19 -9.10 3.83
N VAL A 667 37.19 -10.41 4.13
CA VAL A 667 38.30 -11.11 4.78
C VAL A 667 38.95 -12.01 3.75
N THR A 668 40.25 -11.82 3.53
CA THR A 668 41.06 -12.63 2.61
C THR A 668 42.15 -13.38 3.35
N ASN A 669 42.61 -14.49 2.77
CA ASN A 669 43.76 -15.25 3.28
C ASN A 669 45.10 -14.79 2.65
N GLN A 670 46.19 -15.50 2.93
CA GLN A 670 47.53 -15.22 2.39
C GLN A 670 47.64 -15.29 0.86
N ASN A 671 46.70 -15.94 0.19
CA ASN A 671 46.64 -16.09 -1.27
C ASN A 671 45.64 -15.10 -1.90
N ASP A 672 45.20 -14.08 -1.15
CA ASP A 672 44.17 -13.12 -1.55
C ASP A 672 42.81 -13.76 -1.92
N VAL A 673 42.57 -14.99 -1.46
CA VAL A 673 41.27 -15.67 -1.60
C VAL A 673 40.32 -15.14 -0.54
N LEU A 674 39.11 -14.74 -0.97
CA LEU A 674 38.03 -14.33 -0.08
C LEU A 674 37.55 -15.52 0.75
N VAL A 675 37.64 -15.41 2.08
CA VAL A 675 37.19 -16.46 3.01
C VAL A 675 35.90 -16.08 3.74
N ALA A 676 35.65 -14.79 3.94
CA ALA A 676 34.40 -14.29 4.47
C ALA A 676 34.06 -12.90 3.91
N THR A 677 32.78 -12.63 3.69
CA THR A 677 32.28 -11.30 3.30
C THR A 677 30.96 -11.02 4.03
N TYR A 678 30.78 -9.78 4.48
CA TYR A 678 29.63 -9.34 5.25
C TYR A 678 29.55 -7.82 5.33
N SER A 679 28.44 -7.31 5.84
CA SER A 679 28.31 -5.90 6.20
C SER A 679 28.08 -5.73 7.69
N ILE A 680 28.59 -4.65 8.27
CA ILE A 680 28.29 -4.24 9.66
C ILE A 680 27.58 -2.89 9.71
N LEU A 681 26.67 -2.74 10.67
CA LEU A 681 25.93 -1.50 10.93
C LEU A 681 26.46 -0.85 12.21
N THR A 682 26.96 0.37 12.06
CA THR A 682 27.51 1.14 13.17
C THR A 682 26.73 2.44 13.35
N LEU A 683 26.41 2.77 14.59
CA LEU A 683 25.93 4.08 14.99
C LEU A 683 27.15 4.99 15.20
N VAL A 684 27.21 6.10 14.48
CA VAL A 684 28.34 7.03 14.50
C VAL A 684 27.84 8.42 14.86
N ALA A 685 28.55 9.08 15.77
CA ALA A 685 28.28 10.46 16.17
C ALA A 685 28.54 11.44 15.01
N ARG A 686 27.69 12.46 14.94
CA ARG A 686 27.80 13.59 14.00
C ARG A 686 28.49 14.77 14.69
#